data_AF-A0A942FLT1-F1
#
_entry.id   AF-A0A942FLT1-F1
#
_cell.length_a   1.000
_cell.length_b   1.000
_cell.length_c   1.000
_cell.angle_alpha   90.00
_cell.angle_beta   90.00
_cell.angle_gamma   90.00
#
_symmetry.space_group_name_H-M   'P 1'
#
loop_
_entity.id
_entity.type
_entity.pdbx_description
1 polymer ?
#
loop_
_entity_poly.entity_id
_entity_poly.type
_entity_poly.pdbx_seq_one_letter_code
_entity_poly.pdbx_strand_id
1 'polypeptide(L)'
;MKNATVMEFHISRKVRDLYGFDESFFTVSGNGIFPNFRAVRLFVQRMNEKRDLINFPEQAIKPGQMNAMGLIDEILHYITGLYGDEKNPLVMRQALDWIYEKFGRFRVDETLQHFLAEFPAVAVYRGEILPEIYLEGETEGVPNRQIVLEEMLMLWMANKNPAFSPFVELFDDSALQKETLYLRIMEQLPVFFNSQPPFGPDHQNLIDMLRSPAIAVPHSLSGQLEYIRERWGFLLGRHFSLLLSSLDLMKEEEIAEMRRMTFWSRAPAPVYEFTGMEGEPEGFSPDLEWMPRLVLLAKNIYVWLHQLSRKYQRSIYRLDQIPDEELDRLAYWGFTGLWLIGLWERSLASKRIKELLGSPDAVASAYSLFDYQIAGDLGGEEAFQNLKDRSWKRGIRLASDMVPNHMGIDSRWVIEHPDWFISSEESPFPAYRFSGPDLSWHGEVGIHLEDHYFDQSDAAVVFKRVDHRTGGEQYIYHGNDGTRMPWNDTAQLNFLKEEVREAVIQNILHVARNFTIIRFDAAMTLTKKHYQRLWFPEPGTGGAIPSRAEHGMTREGFHRHMPEEFWRQVVDRIAREAPGTLLLAEAFWLLEGYFVRTLGMHRVYNSAFMNMLKDEENANYRSVMKNTLEFNPEVLKRFVNFMSNPDEETAVHQYGKEDKYFGICTMMITLPGLPMFGHGQIEGFTEKYGMEYRYAKWDEKPDRDLMERHEREVFPLMKRRHLFADVKHFLLYDFFIPEGYVNEDVFAYSNRVGDERALVIYHNRYASARGWVRTSVAYSAGEGDERRLIRRELGEGLQLHDDPDYFCIFKDEVTGLEYIRNSKELCEKGLYVELGAYQYHVFLDFREIQDNQWHHYGQLNHLLNGRGVPDLGEIFKEILLPPVHHAFRELVNGSMFLKLMEARISKSGEPLDNSLIDEVEQKTIHFFQTAKDLSGGREDERVVAREVKHKLEAILYLPVITGRPQVLQPRGVKAVAEYLHQKLVDGASIWGTIFGWLFVHPAGKVLSPKGFQGQSHKWIGEWRLDQIIAETLSGLGVEEKVSRGSVTLIKILTRHQRWFKEETVDRVIENLLKDGEVQQFLEVNQYDDILWFNKEAFEEMLWWLMLTAALEVSFDPLRPAKEVVRGLEKCWSTIQKLHEAEKKSGYQVEKLLEALRKQEKR
;
A
#
# COMPACT_ATOMS: atom_id res chain seq x y z
N MET A 1 -45.40 -33.50 28.00
CA MET A 1 -44.61 -33.91 29.17
C MET A 1 -45.50 -33.72 30.38
N LYS A 2 -45.67 -34.75 31.21
CA LYS A 2 -46.54 -34.72 32.40
C LYS A 2 -45.71 -34.19 33.58
N ASN A 3 -46.29 -33.24 34.32
CA ASN A 3 -45.90 -32.66 35.62
C ASN A 3 -44.42 -32.81 36.02
N ALA A 4 -43.62 -31.80 35.67
CA ALA A 4 -42.33 -31.59 36.34
C ALA A 4 -42.63 -30.89 37.66
N THR A 5 -42.50 -31.61 38.78
CA THR A 5 -42.66 -31.09 40.14
C THR A 5 -41.88 -29.78 40.28
N VAL A 6 -42.54 -28.76 40.82
CA VAL A 6 -41.95 -27.44 41.04
C VAL A 6 -40.94 -27.52 42.18
N MET A 7 -39.68 -27.16 41.89
CA MET A 7 -38.58 -27.08 42.86
C MET A 7 -38.11 -25.63 42.98
N GLU A 8 -37.82 -25.16 44.20
CA GLU A 8 -37.44 -23.77 44.49
C GLU A 8 -35.95 -23.66 44.83
N PHE A 9 -35.28 -22.55 44.46
CA PHE A 9 -33.89 -22.31 44.89
C PHE A 9 -33.82 -21.86 46.35
N HIS A 10 -33.09 -22.62 47.17
CA HIS A 10 -33.03 -22.41 48.62
C HIS A 10 -32.12 -21.24 48.97
N ILE A 11 -32.75 -20.10 49.18
CA ILE A 11 -32.13 -18.95 49.86
C ILE A 11 -32.67 -18.89 51.27
N SER A 12 -31.78 -18.85 52.25
CA SER A 12 -32.15 -18.80 53.67
C SER A 12 -33.09 -17.63 53.95
N ARG A 13 -34.07 -17.85 54.84
CA ARG A 13 -35.02 -16.83 55.31
C ARG A 13 -34.30 -15.55 55.72
N LYS A 14 -33.21 -15.70 56.49
CA LYS A 14 -32.36 -14.61 56.96
C LYS A 14 -31.81 -13.75 55.82
N VAL A 15 -31.39 -14.36 54.72
CA VAL A 15 -30.86 -13.65 53.56
C VAL A 15 -31.97 -13.00 52.73
N ARG A 16 -33.12 -13.67 52.56
CA ARG A 16 -34.30 -13.08 51.92
C ARG A 16 -34.71 -11.78 52.65
N ASP A 17 -34.74 -11.82 53.98
CA ASP A 17 -35.03 -10.66 54.83
C ASP A 17 -33.93 -9.58 54.76
N LEU A 18 -32.65 -9.98 54.79
CA LEU A 18 -31.50 -9.07 54.79
C LEU A 18 -31.45 -8.22 53.52
N TYR A 19 -31.58 -8.83 52.35
CA TYR A 19 -31.45 -8.14 51.08
C TYR A 19 -32.77 -7.59 50.55
N GLY A 20 -33.92 -8.13 50.98
CA GLY A 20 -35.25 -7.68 50.55
C GLY A 20 -35.47 -7.97 49.07
N PHE A 21 -35.21 -9.20 48.65
CA PHE A 21 -35.37 -9.62 47.26
C PHE A 21 -36.84 -9.56 46.80
N ASP A 22 -37.06 -9.27 45.51
CA ASP A 22 -38.39 -9.30 44.94
C ASP A 22 -38.87 -10.75 44.86
N GLU A 23 -40.11 -11.02 45.26
CA GLU A 23 -40.64 -12.39 45.30
C GLU A 23 -40.79 -13.02 43.91
N SER A 24 -40.79 -12.19 42.85
CA SER A 24 -40.74 -12.65 41.45
C SER A 24 -39.44 -13.37 41.07
N PHE A 25 -38.39 -13.31 41.91
CA PHE A 25 -37.17 -14.10 41.73
C PHE A 25 -37.30 -15.56 42.22
N PHE A 26 -38.42 -15.95 42.83
CA PHE A 26 -38.58 -17.25 43.49
C PHE A 26 -39.76 -18.07 42.90
N THR A 27 -40.06 -17.91 41.61
CA THR A 27 -41.32 -18.41 41.04
C THR A 27 -41.46 -19.93 40.98
N VAL A 28 -42.68 -20.36 41.30
CA VAL A 28 -43.17 -21.72 41.60
C VAL A 28 -43.67 -22.45 40.34
N SER A 29 -43.07 -22.22 39.16
CA SER A 29 -43.51 -22.93 37.94
C SER A 29 -42.43 -22.97 36.84
N GLY A 30 -41.45 -23.86 37.00
CA GLY A 30 -40.83 -24.58 35.87
C GLY A 30 -39.99 -23.81 34.85
N ASN A 31 -39.54 -22.58 35.09
CA ASN A 31 -38.51 -21.92 34.29
C ASN A 31 -37.59 -21.11 35.22
N GLY A 32 -36.32 -21.51 35.38
CA GLY A 32 -35.20 -20.66 35.79
C GLY A 32 -35.43 -19.74 37.00
N ILE A 33 -34.70 -20.01 38.08
CA ILE A 33 -34.52 -19.16 39.27
C ILE A 33 -34.34 -17.67 38.91
N PHE A 34 -33.76 -17.40 37.74
CA PHE A 34 -33.83 -16.11 37.07
C PHE A 34 -34.51 -16.24 35.71
N PRO A 35 -35.62 -15.53 35.45
CA PRO A 35 -36.33 -15.62 34.16
C PRO A 35 -35.52 -15.06 32.98
N ASN A 36 -34.52 -14.20 33.26
CA ASN A 36 -33.61 -13.60 32.29
C ASN A 36 -32.35 -13.04 32.99
N PHE A 37 -31.35 -12.60 32.22
CA PHE A 37 -30.11 -12.03 32.81
C PHE A 37 -30.34 -10.71 33.54
N ARG A 38 -31.35 -9.93 33.17
CA ARG A 38 -31.71 -8.71 33.92
C ARG A 38 -32.10 -9.03 35.36
N ALA A 39 -32.89 -10.08 35.59
CA ALA A 39 -33.25 -10.52 36.93
C ALA A 39 -32.01 -10.88 37.76
N VAL A 40 -31.03 -11.57 37.15
CA VAL A 40 -29.73 -11.87 37.79
C VAL A 40 -28.98 -10.58 38.13
N ARG A 41 -28.88 -9.64 37.19
CA ARG A 41 -28.17 -8.36 37.38
C ARG A 41 -28.79 -7.56 38.53
N LEU A 42 -30.12 -7.49 38.61
CA LEU A 42 -30.84 -6.82 39.71
C LEU A 42 -30.62 -7.50 41.05
N PHE A 43 -30.65 -8.84 41.08
CA PHE A 43 -30.39 -9.62 42.29
C PHE A 43 -28.99 -9.36 42.83
N VAL A 44 -27.97 -9.44 41.96
CA VAL A 44 -26.58 -9.18 42.33
C VAL A 44 -26.35 -7.72 42.72
N GLN A 45 -26.99 -6.76 42.05
CA GLN A 45 -26.92 -5.36 42.44
C GLN A 45 -27.41 -5.15 43.88
N ARG A 46 -28.57 -5.70 44.26
CA ARG A 46 -29.10 -5.56 45.64
C ARG A 46 -28.16 -6.16 46.69
N MET A 47 -27.45 -7.24 46.36
CA MET A 47 -26.43 -7.80 47.25
C MET A 47 -25.23 -6.87 47.38
N ASN A 48 -24.67 -6.44 46.25
CA ASN A 48 -23.48 -5.61 46.20
C ASN A 48 -23.71 -4.20 46.82
N GLU A 49 -24.94 -3.65 46.76
CA GLU A 49 -25.30 -2.38 47.40
C GLU A 49 -25.25 -2.42 48.94
N LYS A 50 -25.48 -3.60 49.54
CA LYS A 50 -25.44 -3.78 51.01
C LYS A 50 -24.09 -4.30 51.52
N ARG A 51 -23.20 -4.76 50.62
CA ARG A 51 -21.85 -5.21 50.96
C ARG A 51 -20.88 -4.02 51.05
N ASP A 52 -19.86 -4.14 51.91
CA ASP A 52 -18.80 -3.13 52.01
C ASP A 52 -17.73 -3.36 50.93
N LEU A 53 -18.08 -3.02 49.70
CA LEU A 53 -17.17 -3.15 48.54
C LEU A 53 -16.10 -2.06 48.48
N ILE A 54 -16.17 -1.04 49.34
CA ILE A 54 -15.16 0.01 49.44
C ILE A 54 -13.92 -0.54 50.15
N ASN A 55 -14.12 -1.22 51.27
CA ASN A 55 -13.01 -1.80 52.04
C ASN A 55 -12.65 -3.22 51.57
N PHE A 56 -13.60 -3.94 50.95
CA PHE A 56 -13.44 -5.33 50.50
C PHE A 56 -13.99 -5.56 49.08
N PRO A 57 -13.39 -4.97 48.03
CA PRO A 57 -13.86 -5.09 46.66
C PRO A 57 -13.88 -6.54 46.13
N GLU A 58 -13.04 -7.42 46.69
CA GLU A 58 -13.03 -8.85 46.38
C GLU A 58 -14.30 -9.59 46.79
N GLN A 59 -15.15 -8.98 47.63
CA GLN A 59 -16.45 -9.52 48.01
C GLN A 59 -17.56 -9.22 46.98
N ALA A 60 -17.25 -8.52 45.88
CA ALA A 60 -18.25 -8.25 44.85
C ALA A 60 -18.67 -9.55 44.15
N ILE A 61 -19.98 -9.80 44.11
CA ILE A 61 -20.54 -10.90 43.33
C ILE A 61 -20.74 -10.45 41.88
N LYS A 62 -20.48 -11.34 40.93
CA LYS A 62 -20.72 -11.11 39.51
C LYS A 62 -22.01 -11.80 39.02
N PRO A 63 -22.83 -11.15 38.17
CA PRO A 63 -24.02 -11.76 37.56
C PRO A 63 -23.79 -13.13 36.90
N GLY A 64 -22.73 -13.31 36.11
CA GLY A 64 -22.41 -14.57 35.44
C GLY A 64 -22.16 -15.71 36.43
N GLN A 65 -21.46 -15.43 37.53
CA GLN A 65 -21.24 -16.42 38.59
C GLN A 65 -22.56 -16.79 39.31
N MET A 66 -23.42 -15.80 39.60
CA MET A 66 -24.73 -16.05 40.23
C MET A 66 -25.66 -16.86 39.30
N ASN A 67 -25.68 -16.53 38.00
CA ASN A 67 -26.45 -17.27 37.01
C ASN A 67 -25.96 -18.71 36.85
N ALA A 68 -24.63 -18.92 36.77
CA ALA A 68 -24.03 -20.24 36.66
C ALA A 68 -24.34 -21.11 37.88
N MET A 69 -24.25 -20.56 39.09
CA MET A 69 -24.61 -21.28 40.32
C MET A 69 -26.07 -21.74 40.31
N GLY A 70 -27.01 -20.83 40.02
CA GLY A 70 -28.43 -21.17 39.93
C GLY A 70 -28.73 -22.19 38.82
N LEU A 71 -28.07 -22.08 37.67
CA LEU A 71 -28.26 -23.03 36.58
C LEU A 71 -27.71 -24.42 36.90
N ILE A 72 -26.56 -24.51 37.59
CA ILE A 72 -26.04 -25.81 38.06
C ILE A 72 -27.08 -26.48 38.94
N ASP A 73 -27.64 -25.75 39.92
CA ASP A 73 -28.67 -26.26 40.81
C ASP A 73 -29.92 -26.76 40.04
N GLU A 74 -30.43 -25.97 39.10
CA GLU A 74 -31.57 -26.35 38.24
C GLU A 74 -31.27 -27.60 37.41
N ILE A 75 -30.03 -27.74 36.90
CA ILE A 75 -29.60 -28.95 36.18
C ILE A 75 -29.56 -30.15 37.12
N LEU A 76 -29.10 -30.00 38.38
CA LEU A 76 -29.07 -31.11 39.34
C LEU A 76 -30.48 -31.60 39.70
N HIS A 77 -31.45 -30.70 39.86
CA HIS A 77 -32.86 -31.05 39.99
C HIS A 77 -33.38 -31.78 38.76
N TYR A 78 -33.11 -31.24 37.57
CA TYR A 78 -33.55 -31.85 36.32
C TYR A 78 -32.98 -33.26 36.11
N ILE A 79 -31.70 -33.49 36.44
CA ILE A 79 -31.07 -34.83 36.41
C ILE A 79 -31.72 -35.78 37.43
N THR A 80 -32.10 -35.28 38.61
CA THR A 80 -32.81 -36.06 39.65
C THR A 80 -34.21 -36.46 39.18
N GLY A 81 -34.94 -35.54 38.53
CA GLY A 81 -36.22 -35.82 37.90
C GLY A 81 -36.11 -36.85 36.77
N LEU A 82 -35.13 -36.69 35.86
CA LEU A 82 -34.87 -37.67 34.79
C LEU A 82 -34.55 -39.06 35.33
N TYR A 83 -33.79 -39.15 36.43
CA TYR A 83 -33.53 -40.42 37.09
C TYR A 83 -34.84 -41.06 37.59
N GLY A 84 -35.72 -40.28 38.21
CA GLY A 84 -37.04 -40.72 38.64
C GLY A 84 -37.88 -41.24 37.47
N ASP A 85 -37.92 -40.50 36.38
CA ASP A 85 -38.71 -40.84 35.19
C ASP A 85 -38.18 -42.09 34.47
N GLU A 86 -36.87 -42.23 34.30
CA GLU A 86 -36.27 -43.30 33.49
C GLU A 86 -35.95 -44.58 34.26
N LYS A 87 -35.61 -44.47 35.56
CA LYS A 87 -35.10 -45.61 36.36
C LYS A 87 -36.05 -46.04 37.45
N ASN A 88 -36.55 -45.11 38.27
CA ASN A 88 -37.37 -45.45 39.42
C ASN A 88 -38.31 -44.29 39.85
N PRO A 89 -39.58 -44.30 39.44
CA PRO A 89 -40.53 -43.24 39.78
C PRO A 89 -40.88 -43.13 41.27
N LEU A 90 -40.54 -44.15 42.06
CA LEU A 90 -40.77 -44.18 43.51
C LEU A 90 -39.50 -43.89 44.31
N VAL A 91 -38.40 -43.46 43.67
CA VAL A 91 -37.09 -43.35 44.30
C VAL A 91 -37.08 -42.41 45.52
N MET A 92 -37.70 -41.23 45.43
CA MET A 92 -37.72 -40.27 46.55
C MET A 92 -38.58 -40.75 47.71
N ARG A 93 -39.67 -41.47 47.41
CA ARG A 93 -40.46 -42.16 48.44
C ARG A 93 -39.65 -43.26 49.13
N GLN A 94 -38.96 -44.10 48.37
CA GLN A 94 -38.15 -45.18 48.91
C GLN A 94 -36.95 -44.66 49.71
N ALA A 95 -36.33 -43.55 49.28
CA ALA A 95 -35.28 -42.87 50.03
C ALA A 95 -35.81 -42.35 51.37
N LEU A 96 -37.00 -41.74 51.39
CA LEU A 96 -37.64 -41.26 52.61
C LEU A 96 -38.02 -42.41 53.55
N ASP A 97 -38.58 -43.51 53.02
CA ASP A 97 -38.91 -44.71 53.79
C ASP A 97 -37.64 -45.34 54.41
N TRP A 98 -36.54 -45.41 53.65
CA TRP A 98 -35.22 -45.85 54.14
C TRP A 98 -34.72 -44.99 55.30
N ILE A 99 -34.85 -43.66 55.19
CA ILE A 99 -34.45 -42.72 56.25
C ILE A 99 -35.34 -42.90 57.49
N TYR A 100 -36.65 -43.11 57.32
CA TYR A 100 -37.57 -43.37 58.43
C TYR A 100 -37.25 -44.66 59.17
N GLU A 101 -36.89 -45.73 58.46
CA GLU A 101 -36.47 -46.99 59.08
C GLU A 101 -35.19 -46.82 59.92
N LYS A 102 -34.25 -45.98 59.46
CA LYS A 102 -32.97 -45.76 60.15
C LYS A 102 -33.07 -44.88 61.38
N PHE A 103 -33.84 -43.79 61.32
CA PHE A 103 -33.80 -42.73 62.33
C PHE A 103 -35.12 -42.49 63.08
N GLY A 104 -36.20 -43.12 62.62
CA GLY A 104 -37.55 -42.97 63.17
C GLY A 104 -38.26 -41.72 62.63
N ARG A 105 -39.53 -41.90 62.25
CA ARG A 105 -40.35 -40.87 61.57
C ARG A 105 -40.40 -39.52 62.29
N PHE A 106 -40.60 -39.52 63.61
CA PHE A 106 -40.71 -38.28 64.39
C PHE A 106 -39.49 -37.36 64.24
N ARG A 107 -38.29 -37.91 64.36
CA ARG A 107 -37.04 -37.11 64.29
C ARG A 107 -36.70 -36.65 62.87
N VAL A 108 -37.12 -37.42 61.87
CA VAL A 108 -36.97 -37.06 60.46
C VAL A 108 -37.94 -35.93 60.12
N ASP A 109 -39.23 -36.06 60.49
CA ASP A 109 -40.22 -35.00 60.29
C ASP A 109 -39.83 -33.70 61.03
N GLU A 110 -39.27 -33.77 62.25
CA GLU A 110 -38.71 -32.61 62.97
C GLU A 110 -37.57 -31.92 62.18
N THR A 111 -36.70 -32.71 61.53
CA THR A 111 -35.63 -32.17 60.68
C THR A 111 -36.19 -31.52 59.41
N LEU A 112 -37.21 -32.12 58.77
CA LEU A 112 -37.88 -31.53 57.60
C LEU A 112 -38.58 -30.20 57.96
N GLN A 113 -39.17 -30.11 59.15
CA GLN A 113 -39.79 -28.87 59.67
C GLN A 113 -38.75 -27.77 59.92
N HIS A 114 -37.63 -28.11 60.56
CA HIS A 114 -36.53 -27.16 60.78
C HIS A 114 -35.94 -26.66 59.44
N PHE A 115 -35.80 -27.55 58.46
CA PHE A 115 -35.38 -27.15 57.11
C PHE A 115 -36.35 -26.11 56.52
N LEU A 116 -37.66 -26.34 56.57
CA LEU A 116 -38.66 -25.38 56.07
C LEU A 116 -38.71 -24.07 56.88
N ALA A 117 -38.25 -24.06 58.14
CA ALA A 117 -38.15 -22.83 58.91
C ALA A 117 -37.00 -21.94 58.40
N GLU A 118 -35.84 -22.56 58.13
CA GLU A 118 -34.61 -21.91 57.66
C GLU A 118 -34.64 -21.60 56.14
N PHE A 119 -35.14 -22.54 55.34
CA PHE A 119 -35.29 -22.48 53.88
C PHE A 119 -36.76 -22.67 53.49
N PRO A 120 -37.63 -21.69 53.77
CA PRO A 120 -39.06 -21.81 53.53
C PRO A 120 -39.39 -21.75 52.04
N ALA A 121 -40.29 -22.65 51.61
CA ALA A 121 -41.02 -22.49 50.36
C ALA A 121 -41.77 -21.14 50.33
N VAL A 122 -42.04 -20.55 49.17
CA VAL A 122 -42.65 -19.20 49.06
C VAL A 122 -43.94 -19.09 49.90
N ALA A 123 -44.83 -20.07 49.84
CA ALA A 123 -46.08 -20.08 50.62
C ALA A 123 -45.84 -20.11 52.15
N VAL A 124 -44.79 -20.79 52.59
CA VAL A 124 -44.39 -20.86 54.01
C VAL A 124 -43.71 -19.55 54.45
N TYR A 125 -42.91 -18.95 53.58
CA TYR A 125 -42.24 -17.67 53.84
C TYR A 125 -43.26 -16.53 54.02
N ARG A 126 -44.30 -16.50 53.16
CA ARG A 126 -45.41 -15.54 53.24
C ARG A 126 -46.33 -15.73 54.44
N GLY A 127 -46.20 -16.84 55.16
CA GLY A 127 -47.13 -17.22 56.24
C GLY A 127 -48.52 -17.62 55.72
N GLU A 128 -48.65 -17.96 54.43
CA GLU A 128 -49.90 -18.48 53.85
C GLU A 128 -50.21 -19.88 54.38
N ILE A 129 -49.18 -20.68 54.66
CA ILE A 129 -49.28 -22.02 55.23
C ILE A 129 -48.18 -22.24 56.28
N LEU A 130 -48.52 -22.95 57.36
CA LEU A 130 -47.54 -23.32 58.38
C LEU A 130 -46.66 -24.49 57.88
N PRO A 131 -45.36 -24.56 58.27
CA PRO A 131 -44.45 -25.62 57.84
C PRO A 131 -44.99 -27.04 58.08
N GLU A 132 -45.68 -27.25 59.20
CA GLU A 132 -46.24 -28.57 59.57
C GLU A 132 -47.38 -28.97 58.62
N ILE A 133 -48.23 -28.00 58.26
CA ILE A 133 -49.35 -28.20 57.33
C ILE A 133 -48.82 -28.40 55.91
N TYR A 134 -47.76 -27.66 55.53
CA TYR A 134 -47.11 -27.83 54.24
C TYR A 134 -46.58 -29.26 54.07
N LEU A 135 -45.91 -29.83 55.08
CA LEU A 135 -45.38 -31.20 54.99
C LEU A 135 -46.46 -32.28 54.82
N GLU A 136 -47.69 -32.04 55.30
CA GLU A 136 -48.81 -32.96 55.14
C GLU A 136 -49.48 -32.88 53.76
N GLY A 137 -49.20 -31.82 52.99
CA GLY A 137 -49.73 -31.61 51.66
C GLY A 137 -48.96 -32.29 50.53
N GLU A 138 -49.40 -32.00 49.31
CA GLU A 138 -48.75 -32.37 48.07
C GLU A 138 -48.68 -31.15 47.14
N THR A 139 -47.63 -31.07 46.34
CA THR A 139 -47.43 -30.05 45.31
C THR A 139 -47.35 -30.76 43.97
N GLU A 140 -48.23 -30.39 43.03
CA GLU A 140 -48.36 -31.02 41.70
C GLU A 140 -48.52 -32.55 41.68
N GLY A 141 -49.05 -33.12 42.77
CA GLY A 141 -49.25 -34.57 42.94
C GLY A 141 -48.05 -35.30 43.56
N VAL A 142 -47.02 -34.59 44.00
CA VAL A 142 -45.90 -35.14 44.78
C VAL A 142 -46.03 -34.75 46.24
N PRO A 143 -45.97 -35.70 47.20
CA PRO A 143 -46.00 -35.38 48.62
C PRO A 143 -44.87 -34.43 49.02
N ASN A 144 -45.20 -33.37 49.75
CA ASN A 144 -44.25 -32.29 50.08
C ASN A 144 -43.04 -32.79 50.88
N ARG A 145 -43.16 -33.88 51.64
CA ARG A 145 -42.01 -34.52 52.32
C ARG A 145 -40.94 -35.06 51.36
N GLN A 146 -41.36 -35.54 50.18
CA GLN A 146 -40.41 -36.01 49.16
C GLN A 146 -39.69 -34.84 48.52
N ILE A 147 -40.42 -33.75 48.24
CA ILE A 147 -39.87 -32.48 47.75
C ILE A 147 -38.83 -31.97 48.75
N VAL A 148 -39.21 -31.79 50.02
CA VAL A 148 -38.29 -31.28 51.06
C VAL A 148 -37.05 -32.16 51.25
N LEU A 149 -37.17 -33.49 51.08
CA LEU A 149 -36.00 -34.37 51.11
C LEU A 149 -35.05 -34.14 49.93
N GLU A 150 -35.58 -33.92 48.72
CA GLU A 150 -34.77 -33.55 47.54
C GLU A 150 -34.11 -32.19 47.74
N GLU A 151 -34.86 -31.22 48.27
CA GLU A 151 -34.35 -29.87 48.54
C GLU A 151 -33.23 -29.86 49.60
N MET A 152 -33.36 -30.68 50.65
CA MET A 152 -32.27 -30.92 51.61
C MET A 152 -31.04 -31.54 50.94
N LEU A 153 -31.24 -32.42 49.96
CA LEU A 153 -30.15 -32.99 49.18
C LEU A 153 -29.44 -31.91 48.34
N MET A 154 -30.17 -31.01 47.69
CA MET A 154 -29.56 -29.91 46.91
C MET A 154 -28.83 -28.91 47.80
N LEU A 155 -29.38 -28.57 48.98
CA LEU A 155 -28.68 -27.78 49.99
C LEU A 155 -27.34 -28.42 50.38
N TRP A 156 -27.33 -29.74 50.56
CA TRP A 156 -26.11 -30.48 50.86
C TRP A 156 -25.12 -30.49 49.70
N MET A 157 -25.60 -30.62 48.45
CA MET A 157 -24.77 -30.55 47.25
C MET A 157 -24.12 -29.16 47.11
N ALA A 158 -24.88 -28.08 47.32
CA ALA A 158 -24.38 -26.71 47.28
C ALA A 158 -23.26 -26.47 48.30
N ASN A 159 -23.44 -26.92 49.55
CA ASN A 159 -22.42 -26.81 50.60
C ASN A 159 -21.20 -27.72 50.38
N LYS A 160 -21.30 -28.75 49.53
CA LYS A 160 -20.19 -29.62 49.12
C LYS A 160 -19.47 -29.15 47.87
N ASN A 161 -19.93 -28.09 47.20
CA ASN A 161 -19.31 -27.53 46.01
C ASN A 161 -18.37 -26.36 46.36
N PRO A 162 -17.03 -26.51 46.26
CA PRO A 162 -16.11 -25.44 46.65
C PRO A 162 -16.25 -24.16 45.80
N ALA A 163 -16.73 -24.28 44.55
CA ALA A 163 -16.95 -23.14 43.66
C ALA A 163 -18.11 -22.25 44.13
N PHE A 164 -19.00 -22.77 45.00
CA PHE A 164 -20.11 -22.00 45.56
C PHE A 164 -19.69 -21.19 46.80
N SER A 165 -18.44 -21.31 47.28
CA SER A 165 -17.96 -20.63 48.49
C SER A 165 -18.25 -19.11 48.60
N PRO A 166 -18.20 -18.30 47.51
CA PRO A 166 -18.55 -16.88 47.58
C PRO A 166 -20.03 -16.59 47.92
N PHE A 167 -20.88 -17.61 47.79
CA PHE A 167 -22.33 -17.54 47.93
C PHE A 167 -22.85 -18.24 49.18
N VAL A 168 -21.98 -18.72 50.07
CA VAL A 168 -22.34 -19.53 51.25
C VAL A 168 -23.40 -18.88 52.12
N GLU A 169 -23.46 -17.54 52.20
CA GLU A 169 -24.52 -16.87 52.96
C GLU A 169 -25.94 -17.23 52.46
N LEU A 170 -26.11 -17.51 51.16
CA LEU A 170 -27.40 -17.85 50.58
C LEU A 170 -27.91 -19.21 51.10
N PHE A 171 -27.01 -20.17 51.37
CA PHE A 171 -27.33 -21.56 51.66
C PHE A 171 -26.59 -22.13 52.89
N ASP A 172 -26.25 -21.28 53.86
CA ASP A 172 -25.58 -21.71 55.10
C ASP A 172 -26.46 -22.69 55.90
N ASP A 173 -26.00 -23.95 56.01
CA ASP A 173 -26.72 -25.04 56.68
C ASP A 173 -26.26 -25.25 58.14
N SER A 174 -25.43 -24.35 58.69
CA SER A 174 -24.83 -24.45 60.03
C SER A 174 -25.83 -24.70 61.16
N ALA A 175 -27.03 -24.11 61.08
CA ALA A 175 -28.10 -24.31 62.07
C ALA A 175 -28.65 -25.75 62.00
N LEU A 176 -28.95 -26.23 60.79
CA LEU A 176 -29.42 -27.60 60.56
C LEU A 176 -28.39 -28.64 61.00
N GLN A 177 -27.10 -28.41 60.74
CA GLN A 177 -26.03 -29.30 61.18
C GLN A 177 -25.93 -29.44 62.71
N LYS A 178 -26.18 -28.35 63.45
CA LYS A 178 -26.06 -28.32 64.92
C LYS A 178 -27.31 -28.81 65.65
N GLU A 179 -28.48 -28.55 65.07
CA GLU A 179 -29.76 -28.66 65.77
C GLU A 179 -30.60 -29.87 65.34
N THR A 180 -30.26 -30.53 64.22
CA THR A 180 -31.10 -31.58 63.63
C THR A 180 -30.33 -32.85 63.23
N LEU A 181 -31.01 -33.85 62.66
CA LEU A 181 -30.39 -35.04 62.08
C LEU A 181 -29.86 -34.84 60.65
N TYR A 182 -29.91 -33.62 60.10
CA TYR A 182 -29.60 -33.31 58.69
C TYR A 182 -28.35 -34.00 58.14
N LEU A 183 -27.18 -33.85 58.77
CA LEU A 183 -25.94 -34.49 58.29
C LEU A 183 -26.03 -36.02 58.27
N ARG A 184 -26.64 -36.62 59.30
CA ARG A 184 -26.79 -38.08 59.39
C ARG A 184 -27.76 -38.60 58.33
N ILE A 185 -28.79 -37.83 57.98
CA ILE A 185 -29.71 -38.15 56.89
C ILE A 185 -28.95 -38.10 55.55
N MET A 186 -28.20 -37.02 55.28
CA MET A 186 -27.42 -36.87 54.04
C MET A 186 -26.34 -37.96 53.88
N GLU A 187 -25.71 -38.41 54.97
CA GLU A 187 -24.75 -39.53 54.95
C GLU A 187 -25.38 -40.88 54.58
N GLN A 188 -26.70 -41.07 54.79
CA GLN A 188 -27.39 -42.30 54.42
C GLN A 188 -27.89 -42.33 52.96
N LEU A 189 -28.09 -41.17 52.33
CA LEU A 189 -28.55 -41.11 50.94
C LEU A 189 -27.59 -41.80 49.94
N PRO A 190 -26.25 -41.60 49.98
CA PRO A 190 -25.32 -42.35 49.13
C PRO A 190 -25.43 -43.87 49.33
N VAL A 191 -25.63 -44.33 50.58
CA VAL A 191 -25.78 -45.75 50.90
C VAL A 191 -27.07 -46.31 50.26
N PHE A 192 -28.16 -45.57 50.33
CA PHE A 192 -29.41 -45.92 49.66
C PHE A 192 -29.23 -45.99 48.13
N PHE A 193 -28.65 -44.96 47.52
CA PHE A 193 -28.49 -44.88 46.06
C PHE A 193 -27.51 -45.91 45.48
N ASN A 194 -26.58 -46.45 46.28
CA ASN A 194 -25.76 -47.60 45.89
C ASN A 194 -26.57 -48.90 45.68
N SER A 195 -27.77 -48.99 46.27
CA SER A 195 -28.69 -50.12 46.04
C SER A 195 -29.65 -49.92 44.86
N GLN A 196 -29.62 -48.74 44.24
CA GLN A 196 -30.51 -48.35 43.14
C GLN A 196 -29.81 -48.51 41.77
N PRO A 197 -30.56 -48.57 40.65
CA PRO A 197 -29.95 -48.67 39.32
C PRO A 197 -29.02 -47.48 39.00
N PRO A 198 -27.88 -47.71 38.31
CA PRO A 198 -27.02 -46.62 37.88
C PRO A 198 -27.63 -45.78 36.75
N PHE A 199 -27.15 -44.54 36.59
CA PHE A 199 -27.63 -43.55 35.62
C PHE A 199 -26.49 -42.74 34.99
N GLY A 200 -26.80 -42.04 33.90
CA GLY A 200 -25.84 -41.19 33.20
C GLY A 200 -24.81 -41.96 32.34
N PRO A 201 -23.90 -41.21 31.68
CA PRO A 201 -22.95 -41.74 30.70
C PRO A 201 -21.91 -42.70 31.29
N ASP A 202 -21.49 -42.48 32.54
CA ASP A 202 -20.45 -43.26 33.20
C ASP A 202 -21.04 -44.38 34.10
N HIS A 203 -22.35 -44.64 34.01
CA HIS A 203 -23.07 -45.66 34.78
C HIS A 203 -22.81 -45.63 36.29
N GLN A 204 -22.97 -44.45 36.90
CA GLN A 204 -22.74 -44.23 38.34
C GLN A 204 -24.05 -44.18 39.13
N ASN A 205 -23.99 -44.26 40.46
CA ASN A 205 -25.18 -43.94 41.28
C ASN A 205 -25.50 -42.44 41.16
N LEU A 206 -26.76 -42.07 41.47
CA LEU A 206 -27.24 -40.71 41.27
C LEU A 206 -26.41 -39.66 42.04
N ILE A 207 -26.02 -39.96 43.28
CA ILE A 207 -25.26 -39.02 44.13
C ILE A 207 -23.87 -38.76 43.55
N ASP A 208 -23.16 -39.81 43.12
CA ASP A 208 -21.82 -39.65 42.52
C ASP A 208 -21.91 -38.89 41.20
N MET A 209 -22.95 -39.16 40.40
CA MET A 209 -23.22 -38.39 39.18
C MET A 209 -23.42 -36.91 39.50
N LEU A 210 -24.36 -36.55 40.39
CA LEU A 210 -24.63 -35.14 40.75
C LEU A 210 -23.39 -34.42 41.29
N ARG A 211 -22.48 -35.11 41.97
CA ARG A 211 -21.23 -34.54 42.50
C ARG A 211 -20.10 -34.46 41.49
N SER A 212 -20.18 -35.19 40.38
CA SER A 212 -19.06 -35.32 39.43
C SER A 212 -18.56 -33.99 38.84
N PRO A 213 -19.39 -32.96 38.55
CA PRO A 213 -18.87 -31.68 38.07
C PRO A 213 -18.04 -30.98 39.15
N ALA A 214 -18.55 -30.92 40.39
CA ALA A 214 -17.87 -30.29 41.52
C ALA A 214 -16.61 -31.04 41.98
N ILE A 215 -16.49 -32.35 41.68
CA ILE A 215 -15.27 -33.12 41.94
C ILE A 215 -14.24 -32.91 40.83
N ALA A 216 -14.68 -32.91 39.57
CA ALA A 216 -13.79 -32.76 38.42
C ALA A 216 -13.20 -31.34 38.33
N VAL A 217 -14.02 -30.32 38.60
CA VAL A 217 -13.60 -28.92 38.53
C VAL A 217 -14.07 -28.15 39.78
N PRO A 218 -13.39 -28.34 40.93
CA PRO A 218 -13.92 -27.90 42.23
C PRO A 218 -13.99 -26.39 42.44
N HIS A 219 -13.19 -25.60 41.71
CA HIS A 219 -13.03 -24.17 41.97
C HIS A 219 -13.45 -23.27 40.79
N SER A 220 -14.13 -23.81 39.78
CA SER A 220 -14.57 -23.04 38.62
C SER A 220 -16.00 -23.38 38.21
N LEU A 221 -16.91 -22.41 38.33
CA LEU A 221 -18.29 -22.53 37.87
C LEU A 221 -18.37 -22.72 36.34
N SER A 222 -17.55 -21.98 35.57
CA SER A 222 -17.50 -22.13 34.12
C SER A 222 -16.99 -23.51 33.72
N GLY A 223 -15.97 -24.02 34.41
CA GLY A 223 -15.46 -25.37 34.19
C GLY A 223 -16.46 -26.47 34.59
N GLN A 224 -17.31 -26.24 35.60
CA GLN A 224 -18.40 -27.15 35.94
C GLN A 224 -19.50 -27.17 34.87
N LEU A 225 -19.90 -26.00 34.34
CA LEU A 225 -20.84 -25.91 33.23
C LEU A 225 -20.26 -26.57 31.96
N GLU A 226 -18.98 -26.39 31.68
CA GLU A 226 -18.29 -27.06 30.56
C GLU A 226 -18.26 -28.58 30.72
N TYR A 227 -17.95 -29.08 31.92
CA TYR A 227 -18.05 -30.50 32.23
C TYR A 227 -19.47 -31.05 31.99
N ILE A 228 -20.49 -30.32 32.44
CA ILE A 228 -21.90 -30.66 32.23
C ILE A 228 -22.25 -30.64 30.73
N ARG A 229 -21.76 -29.66 29.97
CA ARG A 229 -21.96 -29.57 28.51
C ARG A 229 -21.41 -30.80 27.80
N GLU A 230 -20.18 -31.17 28.09
CA GLU A 230 -19.48 -32.28 27.43
C GLU A 230 -20.01 -33.65 27.84
N ARG A 231 -20.29 -33.84 29.13
CA ARG A 231 -20.67 -35.15 29.68
C ARG A 231 -22.17 -35.37 29.71
N TRP A 232 -22.97 -34.36 30.02
CA TRP A 232 -24.42 -34.48 30.22
C TRP A 232 -25.23 -33.83 29.11
N GLY A 233 -24.61 -33.16 28.13
CA GLY A 233 -25.31 -32.37 27.12
C GLY A 233 -26.48 -33.05 26.43
N PHE A 234 -26.38 -34.37 26.15
CA PHE A 234 -27.45 -35.15 25.53
C PHE A 234 -28.67 -35.41 26.44
N LEU A 235 -28.54 -35.23 27.75
CA LEU A 235 -29.63 -35.35 28.73
C LEU A 235 -30.40 -34.04 28.90
N LEU A 236 -29.76 -32.89 28.68
CA LEU A 236 -30.22 -31.58 29.16
C LEU A 236 -31.45 -31.01 28.44
N GLY A 237 -31.76 -31.48 27.22
CA GLY A 237 -32.88 -30.97 26.43
C GLY A 237 -32.87 -29.44 26.34
N ARG A 238 -33.93 -28.78 26.84
CA ARG A 238 -34.04 -27.30 26.86
C ARG A 238 -32.92 -26.62 27.66
N HIS A 239 -32.45 -27.23 28.75
CA HIS A 239 -31.42 -26.65 29.63
C HIS A 239 -30.06 -26.54 28.94
N PHE A 240 -29.85 -27.26 27.83
CA PHE A 240 -28.63 -27.10 27.02
C PHE A 240 -28.51 -25.68 26.46
N SER A 241 -29.60 -25.08 25.97
CA SER A 241 -29.60 -23.71 25.46
C SER A 241 -29.35 -22.66 26.55
N LEU A 242 -29.89 -22.89 27.75
CA LEU A 242 -29.64 -22.05 28.93
C LEU A 242 -28.18 -22.14 29.37
N LEU A 243 -27.59 -23.34 29.34
CA LEU A 243 -26.17 -23.57 29.65
C LEU A 243 -25.26 -22.80 28.71
N LEU A 244 -25.51 -22.88 27.40
CA LEU A 244 -24.73 -22.12 26.42
C LEU A 244 -24.82 -20.61 26.66
N SER A 245 -26.02 -20.11 26.99
CA SER A 245 -26.23 -18.69 27.30
C SER A 245 -25.52 -18.27 28.60
N SER A 246 -25.53 -19.13 29.62
CA SER A 246 -24.84 -18.88 30.90
C SER A 246 -23.33 -18.79 30.73
N LEU A 247 -22.74 -19.69 29.91
CA LEU A 247 -21.34 -19.63 29.53
C LEU A 247 -21.00 -18.32 28.79
N ASP A 248 -21.88 -17.85 27.90
CA ASP A 248 -21.68 -16.57 27.20
C ASP A 248 -21.67 -15.38 28.16
N LEU A 249 -22.56 -15.35 29.17
CA LEU A 249 -22.59 -14.30 30.18
C LEU A 249 -21.33 -14.29 31.04
N MET A 250 -20.81 -15.46 31.44
CA MET A 250 -19.54 -15.53 32.18
C MET A 250 -18.37 -15.04 31.34
N LYS A 251 -18.33 -15.42 30.06
CA LYS A 251 -17.30 -14.99 29.12
C LYS A 251 -17.33 -13.49 28.87
N GLU A 252 -18.53 -12.89 28.82
CA GLU A 252 -18.69 -11.43 28.74
C GLU A 252 -17.99 -10.72 29.90
N GLU A 253 -18.17 -11.23 31.13
CA GLU A 253 -17.55 -10.66 32.34
C GLU A 253 -16.03 -10.83 32.35
N GLU A 254 -15.52 -12.00 31.96
CA GLU A 254 -14.08 -12.26 31.83
C GLU A 254 -13.44 -11.33 30.79
N ILE A 255 -14.10 -11.12 29.64
CA ILE A 255 -13.64 -10.19 28.61
C ILE A 255 -13.70 -8.74 29.10
N ALA A 256 -14.75 -8.35 29.80
CA ALA A 256 -14.87 -7.01 30.38
C ALA A 256 -13.75 -6.73 31.40
N GLU A 257 -13.42 -7.70 32.24
CA GLU A 257 -12.34 -7.61 33.22
C GLU A 257 -10.96 -7.57 32.56
N MET A 258 -10.72 -8.41 31.54
CA MET A 258 -9.51 -8.33 30.71
C MET A 258 -9.37 -6.95 30.06
N ARG A 259 -10.44 -6.39 29.49
CA ARG A 259 -10.45 -5.04 28.87
C ARG A 259 -10.16 -3.93 29.89
N ARG A 260 -10.62 -4.07 31.14
CA ARG A 260 -10.29 -3.13 32.23
C ARG A 260 -8.82 -3.23 32.66
N MET A 261 -8.22 -4.43 32.58
CA MET A 261 -6.83 -4.68 32.97
C MET A 261 -5.81 -4.41 31.85
N THR A 262 -6.19 -4.53 30.58
CA THR A 262 -5.28 -4.33 29.43
C THR A 262 -5.26 -2.88 28.96
N PHE A 263 -4.40 -2.09 29.60
CA PHE A 263 -3.82 -0.91 28.98
C PHE A 263 -2.62 -1.34 28.10
N TRP A 264 -2.73 -1.13 26.79
CA TRP A 264 -1.65 -1.19 25.79
C TRP A 264 -0.99 -2.56 25.52
N SER A 265 -1.64 -3.43 24.73
CA SER A 265 -0.90 -4.30 23.81
C SER A 265 -1.74 -4.63 22.57
N ARG A 266 -1.11 -4.53 21.39
CA ARG A 266 -1.71 -4.88 20.11
C ARG A 266 -1.37 -6.35 19.82
N ALA A 267 -2.36 -7.17 19.51
CA ALA A 267 -2.11 -8.55 19.10
C ALA A 267 -1.30 -8.56 17.78
N PRO A 268 -0.34 -9.49 17.59
CA PRO A 268 0.46 -9.59 16.38
C PRO A 268 -0.42 -9.89 15.15
N ALA A 269 0.01 -9.40 13.97
CA ALA A 269 -0.70 -9.61 12.72
C ALA A 269 -0.60 -11.08 12.28
N PRO A 270 -1.71 -11.81 12.08
CA PRO A 270 -1.66 -13.21 11.68
C PRO A 270 -1.23 -13.36 10.21
N VAL A 271 -0.61 -14.51 9.88
CA VAL A 271 -0.30 -14.90 8.49
C VAL A 271 -1.58 -15.35 7.79
N TYR A 272 -1.79 -14.91 6.55
CA TYR A 272 -2.97 -15.30 5.76
C TYR A 272 -2.93 -16.79 5.39
N GLU A 273 -3.93 -17.53 5.87
CA GLU A 273 -4.23 -18.90 5.47
C GLU A 273 -5.58 -18.91 4.72
N PHE A 274 -5.60 -19.37 3.47
CA PHE A 274 -6.81 -19.41 2.64
C PHE A 274 -7.55 -20.76 2.72
N THR A 275 -7.29 -21.54 3.76
CA THR A 275 -7.85 -22.88 3.97
C THR A 275 -9.37 -22.81 4.16
N GLY A 276 -10.12 -23.58 3.38
CA GLY A 276 -11.59 -23.61 3.45
C GLY A 276 -12.35 -22.61 2.56
N MET A 277 -11.65 -21.72 1.83
CA MET A 277 -12.27 -20.81 0.84
C MET A 277 -12.52 -21.46 -0.53
N GLU A 278 -12.06 -22.69 -0.74
CA GLU A 278 -12.18 -23.45 -2.00
C GLU A 278 -13.65 -23.69 -2.41
N GLY A 279 -14.56 -23.80 -1.44
CA GLY A 279 -16.00 -24.00 -1.68
C GLY A 279 -16.80 -22.73 -1.94
N GLU A 280 -16.19 -21.54 -1.83
CA GLU A 280 -16.88 -20.26 -2.07
C GLU A 280 -16.71 -19.78 -3.52
N PRO A 281 -17.75 -19.18 -4.13
CA PRO A 281 -17.70 -18.74 -5.52
C PRO A 281 -16.77 -17.54 -5.74
N GLU A 282 -16.05 -17.54 -6.86
CA GLU A 282 -15.27 -16.37 -7.29
C GLU A 282 -16.20 -15.30 -7.88
N GLY A 283 -16.21 -14.12 -7.28
CA GLY A 283 -17.10 -13.00 -7.59
C GLY A 283 -16.36 -11.66 -7.75
N PHE A 284 -15.14 -11.69 -8.30
CA PHE A 284 -14.32 -10.50 -8.52
C PHE A 284 -15.02 -9.44 -9.36
N SER A 285 -15.00 -8.19 -8.89
CA SER A 285 -15.42 -7.05 -9.73
C SER A 285 -14.36 -6.74 -10.80
N PRO A 286 -14.77 -6.41 -12.03
CA PRO A 286 -13.85 -6.04 -13.09
C PRO A 286 -13.19 -4.69 -12.80
N ASP A 287 -11.87 -4.61 -12.98
CA ASP A 287 -11.14 -3.35 -12.86
C ASP A 287 -11.21 -2.55 -14.18
N LEU A 288 -11.42 -1.23 -14.08
CA LEU A 288 -11.18 -0.32 -15.20
C LEU A 288 -9.69 -0.02 -15.35
N GLU A 289 -9.26 0.41 -16.54
CA GLU A 289 -7.83 0.64 -16.88
C GLU A 289 -7.07 1.51 -15.84
N TRP A 290 -7.74 2.49 -15.24
CA TRP A 290 -7.14 3.40 -14.28
C TRP A 290 -7.01 2.81 -12.87
N MET A 291 -7.83 1.82 -12.50
CA MET A 291 -7.93 1.31 -11.12
C MET A 291 -6.65 0.61 -10.63
N PRO A 292 -5.97 -0.25 -11.42
CA PRO A 292 -4.68 -0.82 -11.03
C PRO A 292 -3.56 0.23 -10.92
N ARG A 293 -3.68 1.34 -11.65
CA ARG A 293 -2.67 2.41 -11.72
C ARG A 293 -2.87 3.53 -10.70
N LEU A 294 -3.84 3.37 -9.80
CA LEU A 294 -4.15 4.37 -8.78
C LEU A 294 -3.01 4.47 -7.76
N VAL A 295 -2.57 5.70 -7.49
CA VAL A 295 -1.69 6.03 -6.35
C VAL A 295 -2.44 7.05 -5.49
N LEU A 296 -2.74 6.65 -4.25
CA LEU A 296 -3.65 7.38 -3.38
C LEU A 296 -2.89 8.14 -2.30
N LEU A 297 -3.26 9.40 -2.09
CA LEU A 297 -2.79 10.21 -0.96
C LEU A 297 -3.93 10.50 0.00
N ALA A 298 -3.77 10.15 1.27
CA ALA A 298 -4.70 10.48 2.33
C ALA A 298 -4.36 11.85 2.95
N LYS A 299 -5.35 12.74 3.09
CA LYS A 299 -5.22 14.02 3.80
C LYS A 299 -6.41 14.25 4.72
N ASN A 300 -6.14 14.39 6.03
CA ASN A 300 -7.07 15.04 6.97
C ASN A 300 -7.32 16.49 6.53
N ILE A 301 -8.55 16.79 6.11
CA ILE A 301 -8.84 18.02 5.37
C ILE A 301 -8.63 19.29 6.20
N TYR A 302 -9.11 19.33 7.44
CA TYR A 302 -8.99 20.53 8.30
C TYR A 302 -7.53 20.84 8.62
N VAL A 303 -6.76 19.81 8.99
CA VAL A 303 -5.33 19.93 9.25
C VAL A 303 -4.58 20.37 7.99
N TRP A 304 -4.92 19.79 6.83
CA TRP A 304 -4.27 20.12 5.57
C TRP A 304 -4.57 21.56 5.13
N LEU A 305 -5.80 22.04 5.24
CA LEU A 305 -6.16 23.44 4.93
C LEU A 305 -5.41 24.42 5.84
N HIS A 306 -5.26 24.09 7.13
CA HIS A 306 -4.44 24.87 8.06
C HIS A 306 -2.96 24.89 7.64
N GLN A 307 -2.37 23.75 7.29
CA GLN A 307 -0.99 23.67 6.82
C GLN A 307 -0.78 24.43 5.49
N LEU A 308 -1.72 24.32 4.56
CA LEU A 308 -1.70 25.08 3.30
C LEU A 308 -1.78 26.59 3.56
N SER A 309 -2.61 27.01 4.51
CA SER A 309 -2.71 28.43 4.88
C SER A 309 -1.36 28.99 5.29
N ARG A 310 -0.61 28.23 6.10
CA ARG A 310 0.73 28.60 6.57
C ARG A 310 1.76 28.55 5.45
N LYS A 311 1.73 27.51 4.62
CA LYS A 311 2.64 27.32 3.48
C LYS A 311 2.50 28.44 2.44
N TYR A 312 1.28 28.81 2.08
CA TYR A 312 0.98 29.82 1.05
C TYR A 312 0.76 31.22 1.61
N GLN A 313 0.90 31.40 2.93
CA GLN A 313 0.73 32.68 3.64
C GLN A 313 -0.60 33.39 3.30
N ARG A 314 -1.68 32.61 3.17
CA ARG A 314 -3.04 33.11 2.88
C ARG A 314 -4.07 32.30 3.64
N SER A 315 -5.24 32.85 3.93
CA SER A 315 -6.30 32.11 4.62
C SER A 315 -6.94 31.08 3.68
N ILE A 316 -6.83 29.79 4.03
CA ILE A 316 -7.39 28.65 3.29
C ILE A 316 -8.16 27.80 4.29
N TYR A 317 -9.49 27.86 4.22
CA TYR A 317 -10.41 27.15 5.12
C TYR A 317 -11.57 26.47 4.37
N ARG A 318 -11.68 26.67 3.06
CA ARG A 318 -12.66 25.98 2.18
C ARG A 318 -11.96 25.17 1.09
N LEU A 319 -12.67 24.20 0.53
CA LEU A 319 -12.16 23.29 -0.52
C LEU A 319 -11.78 24.03 -1.81
N ASP A 320 -12.56 25.04 -2.22
CA ASP A 320 -12.31 25.86 -3.41
C ASP A 320 -11.09 26.77 -3.28
N GLN A 321 -10.61 27.01 -2.06
CA GLN A 321 -9.45 27.86 -1.78
C GLN A 321 -8.11 27.12 -1.89
N ILE A 322 -8.13 25.79 -2.04
CA ILE A 322 -6.92 24.99 -2.25
C ILE A 322 -6.19 25.52 -3.51
N PRO A 323 -4.91 25.89 -3.42
CA PRO A 323 -4.20 26.51 -4.54
C PRO A 323 -4.03 25.55 -5.72
N ASP A 324 -4.08 26.10 -6.93
CA ASP A 324 -3.82 25.32 -8.15
C ASP A 324 -2.39 24.78 -8.17
N GLU A 325 -1.43 25.56 -7.64
CA GLU A 325 -0.02 25.18 -7.51
C GLU A 325 0.18 23.96 -6.61
N GLU A 326 -0.69 23.77 -5.61
CA GLU A 326 -0.66 22.58 -4.76
C GLU A 326 -1.14 21.35 -5.53
N LEU A 327 -2.21 21.48 -6.31
CA LEU A 327 -2.74 20.39 -7.14
C LEU A 327 -1.76 20.02 -8.26
N ASP A 328 -1.11 21.01 -8.88
CA ASP A 328 -0.06 20.81 -9.89
C ASP A 328 1.12 20.05 -9.30
N ARG A 329 1.50 20.36 -8.05
CA ARG A 329 2.56 19.64 -7.33
C ARG A 329 2.18 18.18 -7.06
N LEU A 330 0.97 17.91 -6.58
CA LEU A 330 0.51 16.53 -6.35
C LEU A 330 0.51 15.70 -7.64
N ALA A 331 0.05 16.30 -8.75
CA ALA A 331 0.08 15.66 -10.05
C ALA A 331 1.52 15.41 -10.53
N TYR A 332 2.43 16.39 -10.35
CA TYR A 332 3.84 16.25 -10.67
C TYR A 332 4.53 15.15 -9.88
N TRP A 333 4.17 14.95 -8.62
CA TRP A 333 4.66 13.85 -7.79
C TRP A 333 4.14 12.47 -8.24
N GLY A 334 3.09 12.42 -9.07
CA GLY A 334 2.53 11.19 -9.63
C GLY A 334 1.31 10.66 -8.89
N PHE A 335 0.67 11.45 -8.03
CA PHE A 335 -0.59 11.08 -7.40
C PHE A 335 -1.74 11.15 -8.40
N THR A 336 -2.56 10.10 -8.41
CA THR A 336 -3.75 9.99 -9.28
C THR A 336 -5.05 9.88 -8.48
N GLY A 337 -4.94 9.78 -7.15
CA GLY A 337 -6.05 9.83 -6.21
C GLY A 337 -5.74 10.69 -4.99
N LEU A 338 -6.73 11.43 -4.51
CA LEU A 338 -6.67 12.23 -3.29
C LEU A 338 -7.87 11.89 -2.41
N TRP A 339 -7.60 11.24 -1.27
CA TRP A 339 -8.59 10.92 -0.25
C TRP A 339 -8.63 12.01 0.80
N LEU A 340 -9.80 12.64 0.92
CA LEU A 340 -10.06 13.72 1.86
C LEU A 340 -10.85 13.16 3.05
N ILE A 341 -10.18 13.09 4.20
CA ILE A 341 -10.76 12.55 5.42
C ILE A 341 -11.55 13.64 6.13
N GLY A 342 -12.80 13.32 6.48
CA GLY A 342 -13.68 14.17 7.28
C GLY A 342 -14.34 15.32 6.52
N LEU A 343 -14.78 15.05 5.28
CA LEU A 343 -15.54 15.94 4.39
C LEU A 343 -16.98 16.19 4.83
N TRP A 344 -17.60 15.19 5.46
CA TRP A 344 -19.02 15.16 5.77
C TRP A 344 -19.38 16.03 6.98
N GLU A 345 -20.65 16.42 7.07
CA GLU A 345 -21.21 17.10 8.22
C GLU A 345 -21.18 16.19 9.46
N ARG A 346 -20.68 16.74 10.57
CA ARG A 346 -20.34 15.97 11.77
C ARG A 346 -21.31 16.28 12.91
N SER A 347 -21.49 15.31 13.81
CA SER A 347 -22.29 15.40 15.01
C SER A 347 -21.87 16.57 15.93
N LEU A 348 -22.83 17.41 16.32
CA LEU A 348 -22.59 18.47 17.31
C LEU A 348 -22.40 17.87 18.71
N ALA A 349 -23.13 16.79 19.01
CA ALA A 349 -22.97 16.03 20.24
C ALA A 349 -21.54 15.47 20.39
N SER A 350 -20.94 14.89 19.34
CA SER A 350 -19.54 14.41 19.36
C SER A 350 -18.55 15.51 19.75
N LYS A 351 -18.75 16.73 19.21
CA LYS A 351 -17.93 17.89 19.61
C LYS A 351 -18.16 18.23 21.09
N ARG A 352 -19.42 18.30 21.51
CA ARG A 352 -19.79 18.69 22.89
C ARG A 352 -19.23 17.72 23.93
N ILE A 353 -19.25 16.43 23.63
CA ILE A 353 -18.66 15.38 24.46
C ILE A 353 -17.18 15.65 24.74
N LYS A 354 -16.42 15.97 23.69
CA LYS A 354 -14.98 16.25 23.81
C LYS A 354 -14.70 17.52 24.61
N GLU A 355 -15.53 18.55 24.46
CA GLU A 355 -15.45 19.76 25.27
C GLU A 355 -15.66 19.44 26.76
N LEU A 356 -16.65 18.59 27.09
CA LEU A 356 -16.93 18.14 28.45
C LEU A 356 -15.77 17.31 29.05
N LEU A 357 -15.08 16.53 28.23
CA LEU A 357 -13.89 15.75 28.62
C LEU A 357 -12.60 16.60 28.65
N GLY A 358 -12.69 17.93 28.54
CA GLY A 358 -11.55 18.84 28.70
C GLY A 358 -10.77 19.18 27.42
N SER A 359 -11.33 18.89 26.24
CA SER A 359 -10.74 19.21 24.93
C SER A 359 -11.54 20.30 24.18
N PRO A 360 -11.48 21.59 24.60
CA PRO A 360 -12.31 22.65 24.04
C PRO A 360 -12.00 23.00 22.56
N ASP A 361 -10.78 22.71 22.12
CA ASP A 361 -10.32 22.98 20.74
C ASP A 361 -10.61 21.83 19.76
N ALA A 362 -11.13 20.70 20.24
CA ALA A 362 -11.38 19.52 19.41
C ALA A 362 -12.61 19.73 18.51
N VAL A 363 -12.57 19.16 17.31
CA VAL A 363 -13.76 19.03 16.47
C VAL A 363 -14.44 17.68 16.70
N ALA A 364 -15.70 17.59 16.29
CA ALA A 364 -16.43 16.34 16.20
C ALA A 364 -15.63 15.29 15.41
N SER A 365 -15.78 14.02 15.78
CA SER A 365 -15.12 12.92 15.08
C SER A 365 -15.53 12.92 13.62
N ALA A 366 -14.58 12.75 12.71
CA ALA A 366 -14.88 12.62 11.28
C ALA A 366 -15.81 11.44 10.96
N TYR A 367 -15.92 10.45 11.84
CA TYR A 367 -16.77 9.27 11.67
C TYR A 367 -18.05 9.30 12.53
N SER A 368 -18.23 10.31 13.38
CA SER A 368 -19.53 10.60 14.01
C SER A 368 -20.32 11.55 13.11
N LEU A 369 -21.00 10.96 12.12
CA LEU A 369 -21.65 11.69 11.02
C LEU A 369 -23.04 12.18 11.43
N PHE A 370 -23.31 13.45 11.13
CA PHE A 370 -24.68 13.99 11.23
C PHE A 370 -25.49 13.58 10.00
N ASP A 371 -24.93 13.79 8.81
CA ASP A 371 -25.49 13.42 7.51
C ASP A 371 -24.39 13.34 6.43
N TYR A 372 -24.64 12.69 5.30
CA TYR A 372 -23.71 12.59 4.16
C TYR A 372 -23.78 13.83 3.25
N GLN A 373 -23.69 15.01 3.86
CA GLN A 373 -23.59 16.29 3.17
C GLN A 373 -22.20 16.89 3.37
N ILE A 374 -21.64 17.55 2.36
CA ILE A 374 -20.34 18.22 2.50
C ILE A 374 -20.47 19.33 3.54
N ALA A 375 -19.58 19.33 4.54
CA ALA A 375 -19.66 20.26 5.66
C ALA A 375 -19.71 21.72 5.20
N GLY A 376 -20.66 22.49 5.75
CA GLY A 376 -20.89 23.88 5.35
C GLY A 376 -19.68 24.79 5.59
N ASP A 377 -18.89 24.54 6.64
CA ASP A 377 -17.68 25.31 6.94
C ASP A 377 -16.51 25.00 5.99
N LEU A 378 -16.52 23.85 5.31
CA LEU A 378 -15.62 23.53 4.18
C LEU A 378 -16.08 24.14 2.85
N GLY A 379 -17.26 24.77 2.84
CA GLY A 379 -17.83 25.48 1.71
C GLY A 379 -18.95 24.75 0.96
N GLY A 380 -19.38 23.59 1.47
CA GLY A 380 -20.48 22.82 0.92
C GLY A 380 -20.23 22.27 -0.49
N GLU A 381 -21.32 21.88 -1.15
CA GLU A 381 -21.29 21.19 -2.46
C GLU A 381 -20.62 22.02 -3.56
N GLU A 382 -20.81 23.34 -3.55
CA GLU A 382 -20.22 24.24 -4.55
C GLU A 382 -18.68 24.23 -4.49
N ALA A 383 -18.12 24.31 -3.27
CA ALA A 383 -16.67 24.30 -3.07
C ALA A 383 -16.08 22.93 -3.43
N PHE A 384 -16.79 21.85 -3.11
CA PHE A 384 -16.41 20.49 -3.48
C PHE A 384 -16.39 20.30 -5.00
N GLN A 385 -17.45 20.70 -5.70
CA GLN A 385 -17.53 20.55 -7.16
C GLN A 385 -16.42 21.33 -7.87
N ASN A 386 -16.12 22.55 -7.39
CA ASN A 386 -14.98 23.33 -7.88
C ASN A 386 -13.64 22.57 -7.73
N LEU A 387 -13.36 22.03 -6.54
CA LEU A 387 -12.15 21.26 -6.29
C LEU A 387 -12.10 20.01 -7.18
N LYS A 388 -13.20 19.26 -7.26
CA LYS A 388 -13.33 18.06 -8.08
C LYS A 388 -12.98 18.32 -9.54
N ASP A 389 -13.51 19.39 -10.13
CA ASP A 389 -13.25 19.73 -11.54
C ASP A 389 -11.78 20.14 -11.77
N ARG A 390 -11.18 20.90 -10.85
CA ARG A 390 -9.77 21.30 -10.93
C ARG A 390 -8.80 20.14 -10.72
N SER A 391 -9.12 19.21 -9.82
CA SER A 391 -8.35 17.97 -9.61
C SER A 391 -8.47 17.04 -10.81
N TRP A 392 -9.67 16.90 -11.39
CA TRP A 392 -9.89 16.04 -12.55
C TRP A 392 -9.09 16.48 -13.78
N LYS A 393 -9.00 17.79 -14.04
CA LYS A 393 -8.16 18.35 -15.13
C LYS A 393 -6.68 17.97 -15.00
N ARG A 394 -6.22 17.60 -13.80
CA ARG A 394 -4.85 17.18 -13.49
C ARG A 394 -4.69 15.67 -13.36
N GLY A 395 -5.74 14.90 -13.66
CA GLY A 395 -5.74 13.43 -13.54
C GLY A 395 -5.90 12.92 -12.11
N ILE A 396 -6.26 13.78 -11.15
CA ILE A 396 -6.45 13.41 -9.73
C ILE A 396 -7.93 13.14 -9.48
N ARG A 397 -8.23 11.92 -9.04
CA ARG A 397 -9.58 11.50 -8.62
C ARG A 397 -9.77 11.76 -7.14
N LEU A 398 -10.91 12.34 -6.76
CA LEU A 398 -11.24 12.51 -5.34
C LEU A 398 -11.80 11.21 -4.78
N ALA A 399 -11.37 10.89 -3.57
CA ALA A 399 -11.86 9.79 -2.76
C ALA A 399 -12.48 10.31 -1.46
N SER A 400 -13.49 9.60 -0.98
CA SER A 400 -14.16 9.89 0.29
C SER A 400 -14.21 8.66 1.19
N ASP A 401 -14.23 8.91 2.49
CA ASP A 401 -14.71 7.95 3.48
C ASP A 401 -16.22 7.72 3.35
N MET A 402 -16.64 6.52 3.72
CA MET A 402 -18.02 6.13 3.93
C MET A 402 -18.09 5.25 5.18
N VAL A 403 -18.97 5.59 6.13
CA VAL A 403 -19.12 4.91 7.42
C VAL A 403 -20.52 4.29 7.50
N PRO A 404 -20.72 3.09 6.94
CA PRO A 404 -22.06 2.51 6.79
C PRO A 404 -22.59 1.84 8.06
N ASN A 405 -21.75 1.63 9.08
CA ASN A 405 -22.12 0.82 10.24
C ASN A 405 -22.97 1.58 11.28
N HIS A 406 -22.73 2.89 11.44
CA HIS A 406 -23.34 3.70 12.49
C HIS A 406 -23.51 5.16 12.03
N MET A 407 -24.30 5.92 12.77
CA MET A 407 -24.45 7.38 12.61
C MET A 407 -24.03 8.09 13.90
N GLY A 408 -23.86 9.42 13.90
CA GLY A 408 -23.69 10.18 15.14
C GLY A 408 -24.92 10.08 16.05
N ILE A 409 -24.72 10.15 17.38
CA ILE A 409 -25.83 9.99 18.35
C ILE A 409 -26.94 11.03 18.20
N ASP A 410 -26.64 12.20 17.66
CA ASP A 410 -27.57 13.29 17.36
C ASP A 410 -27.87 13.41 15.86
N SER A 411 -27.51 12.42 15.06
CA SER A 411 -27.76 12.43 13.62
C SER A 411 -29.25 12.54 13.32
N ARG A 412 -29.55 13.03 12.11
CA ARG A 412 -30.92 13.13 11.61
C ARG A 412 -31.69 11.81 11.75
N TRP A 413 -31.02 10.69 11.48
CA TRP A 413 -31.61 9.36 11.55
C TRP A 413 -32.01 8.96 12.97
N VAL A 414 -31.23 9.31 14.00
CA VAL A 414 -31.61 9.00 15.40
C VAL A 414 -32.86 9.79 15.83
N ILE A 415 -33.03 11.00 15.29
CA ILE A 415 -34.20 11.84 15.58
C ILE A 415 -35.44 11.32 14.83
N GLU A 416 -35.33 11.16 13.50
CA GLU A 416 -36.44 10.86 12.59
C GLU A 416 -36.82 9.37 12.52
N HIS A 417 -35.85 8.48 12.73
CA HIS A 417 -35.98 7.01 12.58
C HIS A 417 -35.31 6.25 13.75
N PRO A 418 -35.73 6.46 15.01
CA PRO A 418 -35.10 5.80 16.16
C PRO A 418 -35.19 4.28 16.10
N ASP A 419 -36.18 3.73 15.41
CA ASP A 419 -36.37 2.30 15.23
C ASP A 419 -35.35 1.65 14.27
N TRP A 420 -34.57 2.45 13.52
CA TRP A 420 -33.52 1.93 12.64
C TRP A 420 -32.27 1.46 13.39
N PHE A 421 -32.15 1.77 14.68
CA PHE A 421 -30.98 1.47 15.49
C PHE A 421 -31.18 0.22 16.35
N ILE A 422 -30.09 -0.38 16.79
CA ILE A 422 -30.15 -1.44 17.81
C ILE A 422 -30.46 -0.78 19.14
N SER A 423 -31.60 -1.11 19.72
CA SER A 423 -32.08 -0.50 20.96
C SER A 423 -32.74 -1.49 21.91
N SER A 424 -32.86 -1.08 23.16
CA SER A 424 -33.66 -1.74 24.20
C SER A 424 -34.65 -0.73 24.79
N GLU A 425 -35.82 -1.21 25.22
CA GLU A 425 -36.81 -0.39 25.96
C GLU A 425 -36.33 -0.09 27.39
N GLU A 426 -35.40 -0.89 27.91
CA GLU A 426 -34.88 -0.79 29.27
C GLU A 426 -33.35 -0.75 29.27
N SER A 427 -32.77 -0.11 30.29
CA SER A 427 -31.32 -0.06 30.44
C SER A 427 -30.75 -1.49 30.56
N PRO A 428 -29.72 -1.85 29.77
CA PRO A 428 -29.13 -3.19 29.79
C PRO A 428 -28.47 -3.53 31.14
N PHE A 429 -27.93 -2.51 31.80
CA PHE A 429 -27.34 -2.63 33.12
C PHE A 429 -28.11 -1.76 34.13
N PRO A 430 -28.64 -2.35 35.20
CA PRO A 430 -29.34 -1.60 36.25
C PRO A 430 -28.50 -0.50 36.94
N ALA A 431 -27.18 -0.65 36.94
CA ALA A 431 -26.25 0.32 37.52
C ALA A 431 -26.05 1.58 36.65
N TYR A 432 -26.44 1.54 35.37
CA TYR A 432 -26.25 2.67 34.46
C TYR A 432 -27.12 3.85 34.85
N ARG A 433 -26.52 5.03 34.78
CA ARG A 433 -27.18 6.30 35.10
C ARG A 433 -26.98 7.26 33.93
N PHE A 434 -28.00 8.06 33.67
CA PHE A 434 -28.03 9.00 32.54
C PHE A 434 -28.34 10.40 33.06
N SER A 435 -27.53 10.87 34.02
CA SER A 435 -27.72 12.16 34.71
C SER A 435 -26.97 13.31 34.05
N GLY A 436 -26.12 12.99 33.07
CA GLY A 436 -25.41 13.96 32.24
C GLY A 436 -26.31 14.92 31.44
N PRO A 437 -25.69 15.98 30.88
CA PRO A 437 -26.40 17.00 30.12
C PRO A 437 -27.06 16.42 28.86
N ASP A 438 -28.15 17.05 28.41
CA ASP A 438 -28.75 16.76 27.11
C ASP A 438 -27.80 17.22 25.99
N LEU A 439 -27.47 16.29 25.10
CA LEU A 439 -26.59 16.49 23.95
C LEU A 439 -27.35 16.69 22.64
N SER A 440 -28.68 16.59 22.66
CA SER A 440 -29.50 16.79 21.47
C SER A 440 -29.54 18.25 21.05
N TRP A 441 -29.49 18.48 19.74
CA TRP A 441 -29.80 19.77 19.14
C TRP A 441 -31.31 19.95 18.90
N HIS A 442 -32.09 18.87 18.97
CA HIS A 442 -33.52 18.86 18.65
C HIS A 442 -34.34 18.99 19.95
N GLY A 443 -35.01 20.13 20.15
CA GLY A 443 -35.69 20.44 21.43
C GLY A 443 -36.84 19.50 21.84
N GLU A 444 -37.33 18.62 20.95
CA GLU A 444 -38.35 17.61 21.28
C GLU A 444 -37.77 16.24 21.63
N VAL A 445 -36.47 16.01 21.43
CA VAL A 445 -35.82 14.72 21.69
C VAL A 445 -34.59 14.97 22.56
N GLY A 446 -34.52 14.35 23.74
CA GLY A 446 -33.35 14.40 24.61
C GLY A 446 -32.38 13.25 24.33
N ILE A 447 -31.08 13.51 24.40
CA ILE A 447 -30.00 12.52 24.25
C ILE A 447 -29.07 12.63 25.45
N HIS A 448 -28.97 11.56 26.24
CA HIS A 448 -28.16 11.52 27.46
C HIS A 448 -27.18 10.35 27.39
N LEU A 449 -25.89 10.63 27.62
CA LEU A 449 -24.88 9.58 27.79
C LEU A 449 -24.96 8.95 29.16
N GLU A 450 -24.43 7.74 29.24
CA GLU A 450 -24.23 7.03 30.49
C GLU A 450 -23.10 7.67 31.31
N ASP A 451 -23.27 7.77 32.63
CA ASP A 451 -22.41 8.57 33.50
C ASP A 451 -20.97 8.01 33.65
N HIS A 452 -20.79 6.69 33.66
CA HIS A 452 -19.46 6.05 33.76
C HIS A 452 -18.61 6.27 32.49
N TYR A 453 -19.19 6.79 31.42
CA TYR A 453 -18.41 7.24 30.28
C TYR A 453 -17.45 8.39 30.64
N PHE A 454 -17.89 9.32 31.49
CA PHE A 454 -17.10 10.52 31.81
C PHE A 454 -15.89 10.19 32.70
N ASP A 455 -16.00 9.19 33.58
CA ASP A 455 -14.93 8.74 34.47
C ASP A 455 -14.19 7.48 33.95
N GLN A 456 -14.63 6.92 32.82
CA GLN A 456 -14.06 5.74 32.15
C GLN A 456 -14.03 4.47 33.02
N SER A 457 -14.91 4.38 34.03
CA SER A 457 -15.00 3.19 34.90
C SER A 457 -15.77 2.02 34.29
N ASP A 458 -16.55 2.25 33.23
CA ASP A 458 -17.25 1.24 32.45
C ASP A 458 -17.22 1.55 30.94
N ALA A 459 -17.58 0.56 30.11
CA ALA A 459 -17.63 0.70 28.66
C ALA A 459 -18.78 1.61 28.19
N ALA A 460 -19.84 1.77 28.99
CA ALA A 460 -21.01 2.58 28.68
C ALA A 460 -21.61 2.22 27.29
N VAL A 461 -22.21 1.03 27.16
CA VAL A 461 -22.56 0.45 25.85
C VAL A 461 -23.77 1.07 25.14
N VAL A 462 -24.55 1.89 25.84
CA VAL A 462 -25.77 2.54 25.33
C VAL A 462 -25.85 4.01 25.75
N PHE A 463 -26.62 4.80 25.01
CA PHE A 463 -27.10 6.12 25.42
C PHE A 463 -28.63 6.12 25.51
N LYS A 464 -29.18 7.03 26.32
CA LYS A 464 -30.63 7.18 26.48
C LYS A 464 -31.16 8.25 25.53
N ARG A 465 -32.15 7.88 24.72
CA ARG A 465 -32.98 8.78 23.91
C ARG A 465 -34.34 8.95 24.60
N VAL A 466 -34.78 10.19 24.77
CA VAL A 466 -36.08 10.53 25.36
C VAL A 466 -36.89 11.31 24.34
N ASP A 467 -38.07 10.83 23.99
CA ASP A 467 -39.03 11.61 23.22
C ASP A 467 -39.88 12.45 24.18
N HIS A 468 -39.69 13.77 24.18
CA HIS A 468 -40.39 14.67 25.11
C HIS A 468 -41.89 14.83 24.79
N ARG A 469 -42.35 14.43 23.59
CA ARG A 469 -43.76 14.48 23.22
C ARG A 469 -44.53 13.30 23.76
N THR A 470 -43.92 12.11 23.69
CA THR A 470 -44.57 10.86 24.11
C THR A 470 -44.17 10.43 25.52
N GLY A 471 -43.05 10.95 26.04
CA GLY A 471 -42.41 10.46 27.27
C GLY A 471 -41.70 9.12 27.09
N GLY A 472 -41.60 8.61 25.86
CA GLY A 472 -40.95 7.34 25.57
C GLY A 472 -39.44 7.41 25.77
N GLU A 473 -38.89 6.45 26.50
CA GLU A 473 -37.45 6.27 26.67
C GLU A 473 -36.97 5.06 25.86
N GLN A 474 -35.83 5.20 25.20
CA GLN A 474 -35.15 4.12 24.48
C GLN A 474 -33.65 4.17 24.76
N TYR A 475 -33.03 3.00 24.89
CA TYR A 475 -31.60 2.85 25.13
C TYR A 475 -30.95 2.32 23.86
N ILE A 476 -30.23 3.17 23.15
CA ILE A 476 -29.65 2.87 21.83
C ILE A 476 -28.17 2.49 22.01
N TYR A 477 -27.75 1.41 21.37
CA TYR A 477 -26.37 0.93 21.44
C TYR A 477 -25.42 1.79 20.62
N HIS A 478 -24.22 2.00 21.16
CA HIS A 478 -23.11 2.64 20.45
C HIS A 478 -22.49 1.69 19.43
N GLY A 479 -21.90 2.22 18.35
CA GLY A 479 -21.16 1.40 17.40
C GLY A 479 -19.98 0.68 18.05
N ASN A 480 -19.72 -0.57 17.66
CA ASN A 480 -18.68 -1.39 18.29
C ASN A 480 -18.17 -2.49 17.33
N ASP A 481 -16.88 -2.81 17.40
CA ASP A 481 -16.20 -3.85 16.60
C ASP A 481 -15.91 -5.15 17.39
N GLY A 482 -16.19 -5.15 18.70
CA GLY A 482 -15.96 -6.26 19.63
C GLY A 482 -14.52 -6.39 20.14
N THR A 483 -13.62 -5.43 19.85
CA THR A 483 -12.21 -5.51 20.28
C THR A 483 -11.86 -4.53 21.41
N ARG A 484 -12.49 -3.35 21.46
CA ARG A 484 -12.23 -2.28 22.44
C ARG A 484 -13.52 -1.77 23.11
N MET A 485 -13.42 -0.61 23.76
CA MET A 485 -14.58 0.19 24.16
C MET A 485 -15.41 0.60 22.94
N PRO A 486 -16.73 0.78 23.10
CA PRO A 486 -17.58 1.26 22.02
C PRO A 486 -17.20 2.67 21.55
N TRP A 487 -17.63 3.02 20.34
CA TRP A 487 -17.54 4.36 19.80
C TRP A 487 -18.69 5.22 20.36
N ASN A 488 -18.50 5.75 21.58
CA ASN A 488 -19.57 6.32 22.41
C ASN A 488 -20.21 7.62 21.89
N ASP A 489 -19.70 8.18 20.78
CA ASP A 489 -20.33 9.30 20.06
C ASP A 489 -21.11 8.83 18.82
N THR A 490 -21.39 7.53 18.69
CA THR A 490 -22.10 6.93 17.55
C THR A 490 -23.29 6.08 17.99
N ALA A 491 -24.23 5.82 17.08
CA ALA A 491 -25.43 5.02 17.24
C ALA A 491 -25.45 3.89 16.20
N GLN A 492 -25.52 2.63 16.66
CA GLN A 492 -25.42 1.43 15.82
C GLN A 492 -26.70 1.15 15.03
N LEU A 493 -26.58 1.04 13.71
CA LEU A 493 -27.70 0.70 12.82
C LEU A 493 -28.07 -0.78 12.93
N ASN A 494 -29.36 -1.10 12.75
CA ASN A 494 -29.89 -2.45 12.77
C ASN A 494 -30.06 -3.03 11.37
N PHE A 495 -29.03 -3.73 10.88
CA PHE A 495 -29.01 -4.39 9.58
C PHE A 495 -29.89 -5.64 9.49
N LEU A 496 -30.63 -6.05 10.53
CA LEU A 496 -31.69 -7.06 10.36
C LEU A 496 -32.89 -6.50 9.58
N LYS A 497 -33.09 -5.18 9.61
CA LYS A 497 -34.15 -4.49 8.89
C LYS A 497 -33.78 -4.24 7.44
N GLU A 498 -34.64 -4.66 6.51
CA GLU A 498 -34.41 -4.48 5.08
C GLU A 498 -34.40 -3.01 4.66
N GLU A 499 -35.31 -2.21 5.20
CA GLU A 499 -35.40 -0.76 4.96
C GLU A 499 -34.12 -0.01 5.35
N VAL A 500 -33.46 -0.43 6.45
CA VAL A 500 -32.18 0.15 6.89
C VAL A 500 -31.07 -0.19 5.90
N ARG A 501 -30.99 -1.45 5.46
CA ARG A 501 -29.99 -1.86 4.45
C ARG A 501 -30.16 -1.08 3.14
N GLU A 502 -31.40 -0.92 2.68
CA GLU A 502 -31.68 -0.14 1.47
C GLU A 502 -31.33 1.35 1.64
N ALA A 503 -31.68 1.96 2.78
CA ALA A 503 -31.33 3.36 3.06
C ALA A 503 -29.80 3.58 3.04
N VAL A 504 -29.04 2.67 3.65
CA VAL A 504 -27.57 2.73 3.62
C VAL A 504 -27.05 2.54 2.19
N ILE A 505 -27.59 1.58 1.40
CA ILE A 505 -27.20 1.39 -0.01
C ILE A 505 -27.46 2.66 -0.82
N GLN A 506 -28.59 3.34 -0.62
CA GLN A 506 -28.89 4.60 -1.31
C GLN A 506 -27.91 5.72 -0.95
N ASN A 507 -27.48 5.80 0.31
CA ASN A 507 -26.41 6.73 0.70
C ASN A 507 -25.07 6.37 0.04
N ILE A 508 -24.71 5.08 -0.02
CA ILE A 508 -23.50 4.65 -0.73
C ILE A 508 -23.57 5.04 -2.22
N LEU A 509 -24.72 4.84 -2.87
CA LEU A 509 -24.95 5.24 -4.26
C LEU A 509 -24.89 6.76 -4.44
N HIS A 510 -25.40 7.53 -3.48
CA HIS A 510 -25.26 8.98 -3.47
C HIS A 510 -23.79 9.39 -3.43
N VAL A 511 -23.00 8.81 -2.52
CA VAL A 511 -21.55 9.06 -2.43
C VAL A 511 -20.83 8.64 -3.72
N ALA A 512 -21.19 7.50 -4.32
CA ALA A 512 -20.59 7.02 -5.58
C ALA A 512 -20.82 7.95 -6.79
N ARG A 513 -21.93 8.68 -6.81
CA ARG A 513 -22.19 9.70 -7.86
C ARG A 513 -21.25 10.90 -7.70
N ASN A 514 -20.82 11.19 -6.48
CA ASN A 514 -19.94 12.31 -6.16
C ASN A 514 -18.46 11.94 -6.20
N PHE A 515 -18.09 10.71 -5.82
CA PHE A 515 -16.71 10.25 -5.70
C PHE A 515 -16.49 8.96 -6.50
N THR A 516 -15.43 8.94 -7.31
CA THR A 516 -15.05 7.75 -8.08
C THR A 516 -14.30 6.71 -7.25
N ILE A 517 -13.93 7.04 -6.02
CA ILE A 517 -13.23 6.17 -5.09
C ILE A 517 -13.93 6.31 -3.72
N ILE A 518 -14.33 5.18 -3.14
CA ILE A 518 -14.95 5.14 -1.80
C ILE A 518 -14.13 4.21 -0.93
N ARG A 519 -13.71 4.71 0.24
CA ARG A 519 -13.13 3.90 1.32
C ARG A 519 -14.20 3.64 2.37
N PHE A 520 -14.53 2.38 2.59
CA PHE A 520 -15.46 1.95 3.63
C PHE A 520 -14.72 1.70 4.94
N ASP A 521 -15.15 2.39 5.99
CA ASP A 521 -14.67 2.23 7.35
C ASP A 521 -15.21 0.94 8.00
N ALA A 522 -14.36 0.24 8.75
CA ALA A 522 -14.67 -0.95 9.53
C ALA A 522 -15.57 -1.96 8.78
N ALA A 523 -15.29 -2.20 7.50
CA ALA A 523 -16.19 -2.91 6.59
C ALA A 523 -16.47 -4.36 7.05
N MET A 524 -15.52 -4.98 7.75
CA MET A 524 -15.63 -6.33 8.30
C MET A 524 -16.81 -6.48 9.28
N THR A 525 -17.21 -5.41 9.97
CA THR A 525 -18.30 -5.42 10.97
C THR A 525 -19.67 -5.71 10.35
N LEU A 526 -19.85 -5.38 9.07
CA LEU A 526 -21.10 -5.56 8.33
C LEU A 526 -21.16 -6.84 7.51
N THR A 527 -20.13 -7.69 7.56
CA THR A 527 -20.24 -9.03 6.96
C THR A 527 -21.28 -9.83 7.73
N LYS A 528 -22.09 -10.63 7.04
CA LYS A 528 -23.18 -11.41 7.66
C LYS A 528 -22.71 -12.22 8.87
N LYS A 529 -21.54 -12.85 8.78
CA LYS A 529 -20.92 -13.63 9.88
C LYS A 529 -20.56 -12.76 11.09
N HIS A 530 -19.89 -11.62 10.87
CA HIS A 530 -19.45 -10.79 11.99
C HIS A 530 -20.57 -9.95 12.58
N TYR A 531 -21.49 -9.47 11.76
CA TYR A 531 -22.67 -8.77 12.24
C TYR A 531 -23.50 -9.67 13.17
N GLN A 532 -23.69 -10.95 12.80
CA GLN A 532 -24.30 -11.95 13.70
C GLN A 532 -23.46 -12.13 14.97
N ARG A 533 -22.16 -12.44 14.86
CA ARG A 533 -21.27 -12.65 16.01
C ARG A 533 -21.30 -11.51 17.03
N LEU A 534 -21.37 -10.27 16.55
CA LEU A 534 -21.30 -9.07 17.38
C LEU A 534 -22.65 -8.75 18.03
N TRP A 535 -23.71 -8.68 17.24
CA TRP A 535 -24.99 -8.11 17.67
C TRP A 535 -26.07 -9.13 18.00
N PHE A 536 -25.99 -10.33 17.42
CA PHE A 536 -26.98 -11.42 17.53
C PHE A 536 -26.28 -12.79 17.59
N PRO A 537 -25.34 -13.01 18.54
CA PRO A 537 -24.48 -14.19 18.55
C PRO A 537 -25.28 -15.50 18.63
N GLU A 538 -24.74 -16.59 18.10
CA GLU A 538 -25.36 -17.90 18.35
C GLU A 538 -25.16 -18.27 19.83
N PRO A 539 -26.14 -18.89 20.50
CA PRO A 539 -25.98 -19.33 21.88
C PRO A 539 -24.71 -20.18 22.06
N GLY A 540 -23.86 -19.81 23.01
CA GLY A 540 -22.56 -20.45 23.28
C GLY A 540 -21.38 -19.84 22.53
N THR A 541 -21.61 -18.77 21.75
CA THR A 541 -20.57 -18.05 21.00
C THR A 541 -20.48 -16.56 21.36
N GLY A 542 -21.30 -16.10 22.29
CA GLY A 542 -21.44 -14.71 22.71
C GLY A 542 -20.27 -14.15 23.52
N GLY A 543 -20.49 -12.94 24.07
CA GLY A 543 -19.53 -12.22 24.92
C GLY A 543 -18.70 -11.13 24.21
N ALA A 544 -18.88 -10.92 22.90
CA ALA A 544 -18.13 -9.89 22.16
C ALA A 544 -18.56 -8.46 22.53
N ILE A 545 -19.87 -8.20 22.51
CA ILE A 545 -20.48 -6.93 22.93
C ILE A 545 -21.25 -7.17 24.23
N PRO A 546 -20.97 -6.40 25.31
CA PRO A 546 -21.68 -6.58 26.57
C PRO A 546 -23.20 -6.42 26.42
N SER A 547 -23.97 -7.21 27.17
CA SER A 547 -25.42 -7.36 27.10
C SER A 547 -26.00 -7.93 25.81
N ARG A 548 -25.20 -8.26 24.78
CA ARG A 548 -25.75 -8.80 23.52
C ARG A 548 -25.95 -10.31 23.53
N ALA A 549 -25.36 -11.04 24.47
CA ALA A 549 -25.54 -12.49 24.61
C ALA A 549 -27.03 -12.88 24.81
N GLU A 550 -27.81 -12.07 25.52
CA GLU A 550 -29.24 -12.33 25.75
C GLU A 550 -30.14 -12.13 24.52
N HIS A 551 -29.59 -11.54 23.45
CA HIS A 551 -30.26 -11.34 22.18
C HIS A 551 -29.76 -12.32 21.11
N GLY A 552 -29.19 -13.45 21.54
CA GLY A 552 -28.63 -14.44 20.64
C GLY A 552 -29.67 -15.04 19.69
N MET A 553 -29.25 -15.35 18.46
CA MET A 553 -30.11 -15.91 17.42
C MET A 553 -29.44 -17.12 16.77
N THR A 554 -30.22 -18.15 16.46
CA THR A 554 -29.71 -19.27 15.65
C THR A 554 -29.32 -18.79 14.26
N ARG A 555 -28.33 -19.43 13.64
CA ARG A 555 -27.92 -19.10 12.27
C ARG A 555 -29.07 -19.08 11.26
N GLU A 556 -29.98 -20.04 11.34
CA GLU A 556 -31.18 -20.08 10.48
C GLU A 556 -32.16 -18.93 10.77
N GLY A 557 -32.31 -18.53 12.03
CA GLY A 557 -33.10 -17.37 12.42
C GLY A 557 -32.53 -16.08 11.86
N PHE A 558 -31.22 -15.87 12.05
CA PHE A 558 -30.51 -14.70 11.52
C PHE A 558 -30.56 -14.64 9.99
N HIS A 559 -30.30 -15.77 9.32
CA HIS A 559 -30.36 -15.87 7.85
C HIS A 559 -31.73 -15.54 7.26
N ARG A 560 -32.83 -15.70 8.00
CA ARG A 560 -34.17 -15.28 7.53
C ARG A 560 -34.30 -13.76 7.43
N HIS A 561 -33.65 -13.01 8.32
CA HIS A 561 -33.69 -11.54 8.32
C HIS A 561 -32.61 -10.91 7.42
N MET A 562 -31.47 -11.59 7.29
CA MET A 562 -30.36 -11.18 6.42
C MET A 562 -30.01 -12.34 5.46
N PRO A 563 -30.81 -12.59 4.41
CA PRO A 563 -30.62 -13.74 3.53
C PRO A 563 -29.35 -13.65 2.71
N GLU A 564 -29.07 -12.48 2.15
CA GLU A 564 -27.90 -12.20 1.32
C GLU A 564 -26.83 -11.42 2.08
N GLU A 565 -25.63 -11.41 1.53
CA GLU A 565 -24.50 -10.64 2.06
C GLU A 565 -24.62 -9.17 1.66
N PHE A 566 -24.59 -8.26 2.64
CA PHE A 566 -24.82 -6.83 2.42
C PHE A 566 -23.83 -6.24 1.39
N TRP A 567 -22.56 -6.56 1.55
CA TRP A 567 -21.53 -6.06 0.65
C TRP A 567 -21.66 -6.59 -0.77
N ARG A 568 -22.14 -7.82 -0.97
CA ARG A 568 -22.41 -8.36 -2.31
C ARG A 568 -23.51 -7.54 -3.00
N GLN A 569 -24.56 -7.20 -2.26
CA GLN A 569 -25.62 -6.32 -2.78
C GLN A 569 -25.07 -4.93 -3.14
N VAL A 570 -24.26 -4.32 -2.27
CA VAL A 570 -23.62 -3.02 -2.53
C VAL A 570 -22.80 -3.06 -3.83
N VAL A 571 -21.92 -4.06 -3.96
CA VAL A 571 -21.05 -4.20 -5.15
C VAL A 571 -21.90 -4.37 -6.42
N ASP A 572 -22.92 -5.22 -6.39
CA ASP A 572 -23.81 -5.45 -7.54
C ASP A 572 -24.61 -4.20 -7.93
N ARG A 573 -25.11 -3.46 -6.94
CA ARG A 573 -25.85 -2.21 -7.17
C ARG A 573 -24.93 -1.14 -7.73
N ILE A 574 -23.72 -0.97 -7.20
CA ILE A 574 -22.71 -0.03 -7.71
C ILE A 574 -22.34 -0.37 -9.16
N ALA A 575 -22.09 -1.64 -9.47
CA ALA A 575 -21.76 -2.05 -10.83
C ALA A 575 -22.86 -1.71 -11.85
N ARG A 576 -24.13 -1.70 -11.44
CA ARG A 576 -25.28 -1.36 -12.29
C ARG A 576 -25.58 0.14 -12.34
N GLU A 577 -25.52 0.83 -11.20
CA GLU A 577 -26.06 2.20 -11.05
C GLU A 577 -24.99 3.29 -11.00
N ALA A 578 -23.76 2.98 -10.60
CA ALA A 578 -22.65 3.91 -10.56
C ALA A 578 -21.35 3.22 -11.07
N PRO A 579 -21.35 2.72 -12.32
CA PRO A 579 -20.23 1.99 -12.87
C PRO A 579 -18.98 2.88 -12.92
N GLY A 580 -17.83 2.26 -12.66
CA GLY A 580 -16.54 2.95 -12.61
C GLY A 580 -16.18 3.56 -11.26
N THR A 581 -16.94 3.24 -10.21
CA THR A 581 -16.58 3.55 -8.81
C THR A 581 -15.65 2.46 -8.26
N LEU A 582 -14.46 2.85 -7.78
CA LEU A 582 -13.56 1.96 -7.06
C LEU A 582 -13.99 1.86 -5.59
N LEU A 583 -14.19 0.63 -5.14
CA LEU A 583 -14.60 0.31 -3.77
C LEU A 583 -13.41 -0.26 -2.99
N LEU A 584 -13.03 0.43 -1.93
CA LEU A 584 -11.94 0.07 -1.04
C LEU A 584 -12.54 -0.31 0.31
N ALA A 585 -12.23 -1.51 0.82
CA ALA A 585 -12.64 -1.94 2.15
C ALA A 585 -11.47 -1.82 3.14
N GLU A 586 -11.70 -1.09 4.23
CA GLU A 586 -10.93 -1.35 5.44
C GLU A 586 -11.51 -2.61 6.10
N ALA A 587 -10.83 -3.74 5.92
CA ALA A 587 -11.19 -4.98 6.57
C ALA A 587 -9.94 -5.62 7.15
N PHE A 588 -10.09 -6.18 8.35
CA PHE A 588 -9.09 -6.96 9.05
C PHE A 588 -9.67 -8.36 9.37
N TRP A 589 -8.95 -9.15 10.17
CA TRP A 589 -9.36 -10.49 10.64
C TRP A 589 -9.29 -11.61 9.59
N LEU A 590 -8.27 -11.60 8.73
CA LEU A 590 -8.03 -12.65 7.72
C LEU A 590 -9.14 -12.77 6.67
N LEU A 591 -9.95 -11.71 6.50
CA LEU A 591 -11.05 -11.65 5.53
C LEU A 591 -10.67 -10.96 4.23
N GLU A 592 -9.42 -10.56 4.05
CA GLU A 592 -8.98 -9.78 2.90
C GLU A 592 -9.28 -10.52 1.60
N GLY A 593 -8.95 -11.82 1.53
CA GLY A 593 -9.33 -12.69 0.41
C GLY A 593 -10.84 -12.78 0.19
N TYR A 594 -11.63 -12.89 1.27
CA TYR A 594 -13.09 -12.96 1.22
C TYR A 594 -13.71 -11.69 0.61
N PHE A 595 -13.26 -10.51 1.06
CA PHE A 595 -13.76 -9.23 0.57
C PHE A 595 -13.54 -9.03 -0.92
N VAL A 596 -12.37 -9.42 -1.43
CA VAL A 596 -12.03 -9.16 -2.83
C VAL A 596 -12.47 -10.28 -3.76
N ARG A 597 -12.32 -11.54 -3.34
CA ARG A 597 -12.68 -12.72 -4.15
C ARG A 597 -14.17 -13.00 -4.11
N THR A 598 -14.77 -13.07 -2.93
CA THR A 598 -16.16 -13.50 -2.77
C THR A 598 -17.13 -12.31 -2.84
N LEU A 599 -16.86 -11.24 -2.08
CA LEU A 599 -17.76 -10.07 -2.02
C LEU A 599 -17.61 -9.14 -3.22
N GLY A 600 -16.46 -9.17 -3.90
CA GLY A 600 -16.20 -8.38 -5.11
C GLY A 600 -15.73 -6.95 -4.83
N MET A 601 -15.19 -6.64 -3.65
CA MET A 601 -14.53 -5.35 -3.44
C MET A 601 -13.34 -5.20 -4.40
N HIS A 602 -13.11 -3.97 -4.85
CA HIS A 602 -11.99 -3.70 -5.76
C HIS A 602 -10.67 -3.77 -5.01
N ARG A 603 -10.62 -3.17 -3.81
CA ARG A 603 -9.42 -3.11 -2.98
C ARG A 603 -9.72 -3.41 -1.51
N VAL A 604 -8.74 -3.96 -0.79
CA VAL A 604 -8.81 -4.22 0.65
C VAL A 604 -7.48 -3.90 1.33
N TYR A 605 -7.51 -3.39 2.57
CA TYR A 605 -6.30 -3.08 3.33
C TYR A 605 -5.41 -4.31 3.55
N ASN A 606 -4.10 -4.12 3.41
CA ASN A 606 -3.10 -5.13 3.72
C ASN A 606 -2.29 -4.70 4.96
N SER A 607 -2.84 -4.96 6.14
CA SER A 607 -2.16 -4.64 7.41
C SER A 607 -0.89 -5.48 7.62
N ALA A 608 -0.79 -6.65 6.98
CA ALA A 608 0.40 -7.48 7.05
C ALA A 608 1.61 -6.78 6.43
N PHE A 609 1.43 -6.06 5.30
CA PHE A 609 2.49 -5.24 4.70
C PHE A 609 3.08 -4.25 5.70
N MET A 610 2.24 -3.47 6.37
CA MET A 610 2.71 -2.45 7.31
C MET A 610 3.37 -3.09 8.55
N ASN A 611 2.63 -3.94 9.28
CA ASN A 611 3.07 -4.46 10.56
C ASN A 611 4.31 -5.37 10.43
N MET A 612 4.28 -6.36 9.53
CA MET A 612 5.37 -7.34 9.42
C MET A 612 6.65 -6.70 8.89
N LEU A 613 6.57 -5.78 7.93
CA LEU A 613 7.77 -5.12 7.40
C LEU A 613 8.37 -4.10 8.38
N LYS A 614 7.52 -3.46 9.20
CA LYS A 614 7.99 -2.59 10.30
C LYS A 614 8.79 -3.39 11.32
N ASP A 615 8.23 -4.51 11.76
CA ASP A 615 8.78 -5.37 12.81
C ASP A 615 9.84 -6.37 12.27
N GLU A 616 10.19 -6.29 10.98
CA GLU A 616 11.15 -7.18 10.28
C GLU A 616 10.79 -8.67 10.34
N GLU A 617 9.50 -8.97 10.42
CA GLU A 617 8.95 -10.32 10.27
C GLU A 617 8.90 -10.75 8.79
N ASN A 618 10.05 -10.63 8.10
CA ASN A 618 10.14 -10.79 6.65
C ASN A 618 9.69 -12.17 6.17
N ALA A 619 10.01 -13.22 6.94
CA ALA A 619 9.57 -14.59 6.66
C ALA A 619 8.03 -14.75 6.71
N ASN A 620 7.36 -14.04 7.63
CA ASN A 620 5.90 -14.04 7.72
C ASN A 620 5.29 -13.33 6.52
N TYR A 621 5.84 -12.17 6.14
CA TYR A 621 5.33 -11.42 4.98
C TYR A 621 5.60 -12.14 3.64
N ARG A 622 6.77 -12.79 3.48
CA ARG A 622 7.04 -13.65 2.33
C ARG A 622 6.06 -14.83 2.27
N SER A 623 5.73 -15.44 3.41
CA SER A 623 4.70 -16.48 3.48
C SER A 623 3.33 -15.96 3.03
N VAL A 624 2.93 -14.76 3.46
CA VAL A 624 1.72 -14.08 2.98
C VAL A 624 1.70 -13.95 1.45
N MET A 625 2.81 -13.49 0.85
CA MET A 625 2.90 -13.36 -0.61
C MET A 625 2.84 -14.72 -1.32
N LYS A 626 3.60 -15.72 -0.83
CA LYS A 626 3.62 -17.09 -1.40
C LYS A 626 2.22 -17.71 -1.34
N ASN A 627 1.56 -17.70 -0.17
CA ASN A 627 0.21 -18.23 0.01
C ASN A 627 -0.81 -17.54 -0.92
N THR A 628 -0.69 -16.22 -1.09
CA THR A 628 -1.58 -15.46 -1.98
C THR A 628 -1.39 -15.87 -3.45
N LEU A 629 -0.13 -16.00 -3.90
CA LEU A 629 0.19 -16.38 -5.28
C LEU A 629 -0.18 -17.83 -5.59
N GLU A 630 0.00 -18.75 -4.63
CA GLU A 630 -0.38 -20.16 -4.76
C GLU A 630 -1.90 -20.34 -4.79
N PHE A 631 -2.64 -19.55 -4.00
CA PHE A 631 -4.10 -19.57 -3.99
C PHE A 631 -4.70 -18.91 -5.23
N ASN A 632 -4.46 -17.61 -5.41
CA ASN A 632 -4.93 -16.84 -6.56
C ASN A 632 -4.16 -15.51 -6.69
N PRO A 633 -3.27 -15.37 -7.70
CA PRO A 633 -2.51 -14.14 -7.91
C PRO A 633 -3.36 -12.87 -8.04
N GLU A 634 -4.61 -12.97 -8.51
CA GLU A 634 -5.53 -11.84 -8.66
C GLU A 634 -5.86 -11.14 -7.33
N VAL A 635 -5.68 -11.82 -6.19
CA VAL A 635 -5.85 -11.24 -4.85
C VAL A 635 -4.74 -10.23 -4.57
N LEU A 636 -3.51 -10.49 -5.01
CA LEU A 636 -2.35 -9.63 -4.73
C LEU A 636 -2.54 -8.21 -5.27
N LYS A 637 -3.05 -8.04 -6.50
CA LYS A 637 -3.31 -6.71 -7.08
C LYS A 637 -4.47 -5.94 -6.42
N ARG A 638 -5.19 -6.58 -5.49
CA ARG A 638 -6.32 -5.97 -4.78
C ARG A 638 -5.96 -5.50 -3.38
N PHE A 639 -4.74 -5.76 -2.92
CA PHE A 639 -4.26 -5.22 -1.66
C PHE A 639 -3.97 -3.73 -1.75
N VAL A 640 -4.32 -2.99 -0.69
CA VAL A 640 -3.85 -1.63 -0.45
C VAL A 640 -2.62 -1.73 0.43
N ASN A 641 -1.46 -1.41 -0.14
CA ASN A 641 -0.19 -1.39 0.58
C ASN A 641 0.06 0.03 1.09
N PHE A 642 0.33 0.15 2.38
CA PHE A 642 0.54 1.44 3.05
C PHE A 642 1.56 1.31 4.18
N MET A 643 2.29 2.40 4.46
CA MET A 643 3.22 2.50 5.59
C MET A 643 2.58 3.15 6.82
N SER A 644 1.50 3.90 6.62
CA SER A 644 0.71 4.51 7.68
C SER A 644 -0.70 4.77 7.18
N ASN A 645 -1.64 4.84 8.11
CA ASN A 645 -3.01 5.30 7.86
C ASN A 645 -3.39 6.26 9.02
N PRO A 646 -4.59 6.86 9.01
CA PRO A 646 -4.99 7.82 10.04
C PRO A 646 -5.01 7.29 11.49
N ASP A 647 -5.24 5.99 11.66
CA ASP A 647 -5.36 5.35 12.98
C ASP A 647 -4.02 4.84 13.53
N GLU A 648 -2.99 4.81 12.67
CA GLU A 648 -1.65 4.27 12.95
C GLU A 648 -0.62 5.37 13.20
N GLU A 649 0.53 4.98 13.76
CA GLU A 649 1.66 5.91 13.90
C GLU A 649 2.18 6.38 12.54
N THR A 650 2.79 7.57 12.50
CA THR A 650 3.31 8.14 11.25
C THR A 650 4.40 7.25 10.65
N ALA A 651 4.54 7.25 9.32
CA ALA A 651 5.54 6.43 8.64
C ALA A 651 6.97 6.76 9.12
N VAL A 652 7.27 8.02 9.44
CA VAL A 652 8.56 8.43 10.00
C VAL A 652 8.79 7.83 11.39
N HIS A 653 7.78 7.80 12.26
CA HIS A 653 7.93 7.20 13.58
C HIS A 653 8.11 5.67 13.49
N GLN A 654 7.48 5.03 12.51
CA GLN A 654 7.53 3.57 12.35
C GLN A 654 8.80 3.07 11.64
N TYR A 655 9.30 3.79 10.62
CA TYR A 655 10.40 3.32 9.75
C TYR A 655 11.64 4.22 9.74
N GLY A 656 11.60 5.38 10.42
CA GLY A 656 12.63 6.41 10.31
C GLY A 656 12.53 7.20 8.99
N LYS A 657 13.66 7.78 8.57
CA LYS A 657 13.77 8.63 7.36
C LYS A 657 14.80 8.12 6.34
N GLU A 658 15.50 7.04 6.67
CA GLU A 658 16.66 6.55 5.93
C GLU A 658 16.29 5.35 5.04
N ASP A 659 17.25 4.48 4.74
CA ASP A 659 17.14 3.41 3.77
C ASP A 659 15.99 2.42 4.05
N LYS A 660 15.66 2.15 5.32
CA LYS A 660 14.50 1.31 5.67
C LYS A 660 13.19 1.92 5.17
N TYR A 661 12.98 3.22 5.40
CA TYR A 661 11.79 3.93 4.93
C TYR A 661 11.68 3.85 3.39
N PHE A 662 12.76 4.17 2.67
CA PHE A 662 12.72 4.20 1.21
C PHE A 662 12.65 2.81 0.57
N GLY A 663 13.25 1.79 1.18
CA GLY A 663 13.12 0.41 0.72
C GLY A 663 11.69 -0.10 0.80
N ILE A 664 11.00 0.16 1.92
CA ILE A 664 9.57 -0.18 2.09
C ILE A 664 8.68 0.66 1.18
N CYS A 665 8.95 1.96 1.05
CA CYS A 665 8.22 2.84 0.13
C CYS A 665 8.36 2.37 -1.33
N THR A 666 9.55 1.92 -1.73
CA THR A 666 9.83 1.33 -3.04
C THR A 666 9.03 0.05 -3.24
N MET A 667 8.98 -0.84 -2.25
CA MET A 667 8.12 -2.03 -2.32
C MET A 667 6.64 -1.68 -2.45
N MET A 668 6.17 -0.69 -1.68
CA MET A 668 4.78 -0.26 -1.69
C MET A 668 4.32 0.15 -3.10
N ILE A 669 5.21 0.81 -3.87
CA ILE A 669 4.91 1.32 -5.22
C ILE A 669 5.10 0.28 -6.30
N THR A 670 6.09 -0.60 -6.15
CA THR A 670 6.50 -1.54 -7.21
C THR A 670 5.87 -2.93 -7.06
N LEU A 671 5.16 -3.21 -5.96
CA LEU A 671 4.28 -4.38 -5.86
C LEU A 671 2.93 -4.14 -6.57
N PRO A 672 2.30 -5.21 -7.09
CA PRO A 672 0.89 -5.16 -7.48
C PRO A 672 0.02 -4.77 -6.28
N GLY A 673 -1.03 -3.99 -6.52
CA GLY A 673 -1.88 -3.44 -5.46
C GLY A 673 -2.12 -1.94 -5.59
N LEU A 674 -2.70 -1.32 -4.58
CA LEU A 674 -2.89 0.11 -4.49
C LEU A 674 -1.89 0.70 -3.47
N PRO A 675 -0.87 1.46 -3.89
CA PRO A 675 -0.03 2.22 -2.97
C PRO A 675 -0.81 3.40 -2.37
N MET A 676 -0.85 3.47 -1.04
CA MET A 676 -1.49 4.55 -0.30
C MET A 676 -0.50 5.25 0.63
N PHE A 677 -0.37 6.56 0.47
CA PHE A 677 0.46 7.44 1.30
C PHE A 677 -0.38 8.09 2.40
N GLY A 678 0.16 8.12 3.62
CA GLY A 678 -0.46 8.80 4.76
C GLY A 678 -0.33 10.32 4.72
N HIS A 679 -1.10 11.01 5.56
CA HIS A 679 -1.00 12.46 5.70
C HIS A 679 0.39 12.84 6.23
N GLY A 680 1.10 13.72 5.52
CA GLY A 680 2.40 14.26 5.96
C GLY A 680 3.58 13.33 5.73
N GLN A 681 3.36 12.15 5.12
CA GLN A 681 4.39 11.13 4.91
C GLN A 681 5.56 11.65 4.04
N ILE A 682 5.27 12.39 2.97
CA ILE A 682 6.29 12.95 2.07
C ILE A 682 7.05 14.10 2.75
N GLU A 683 6.31 14.94 3.48
CA GLU A 683 6.85 16.08 4.21
C GLU A 683 7.63 15.68 5.46
N GLY A 684 7.49 14.42 5.92
CA GLY A 684 8.18 13.88 7.08
C GLY A 684 7.58 14.32 8.43
N PHE A 685 6.29 14.64 8.46
CA PHE A 685 5.60 15.04 9.70
C PHE A 685 5.48 13.87 10.67
N THR A 686 5.68 14.18 11.95
CA THR A 686 5.71 13.21 13.05
C THR A 686 4.43 13.23 13.88
N GLU A 687 3.68 14.33 13.87
CA GLU A 687 2.40 14.45 14.56
C GLU A 687 1.35 13.52 13.93
N LYS A 688 0.76 12.65 14.75
CA LYS A 688 -0.37 11.80 14.38
C LYS A 688 -1.68 12.57 14.55
N TYR A 689 -2.52 12.55 13.52
CA TYR A 689 -3.79 13.26 13.50
C TYR A 689 -4.97 12.29 13.68
N GLY A 690 -5.58 12.33 14.88
CA GLY A 690 -6.88 11.70 15.11
C GLY A 690 -8.02 12.38 14.35
N MET A 691 -9.20 11.77 14.38
CA MET A 691 -10.40 12.23 13.66
C MET A 691 -10.97 13.56 14.19
N GLU A 692 -10.51 13.99 15.36
CA GLU A 692 -10.91 15.18 16.12
C GLU A 692 -10.03 16.42 15.88
N TYR A 693 -8.98 16.31 15.07
CA TYR A 693 -8.04 17.41 14.85
C TYR A 693 -8.59 18.44 13.85
N ARG A 694 -8.60 19.72 14.26
CA ARG A 694 -8.94 20.85 13.38
C ARG A 694 -7.72 21.50 12.75
N TYR A 695 -6.58 21.45 13.42
CA TYR A 695 -5.32 22.02 12.98
C TYR A 695 -4.17 21.23 13.58
N ALA A 696 -3.02 21.26 12.91
CA ALA A 696 -1.77 20.75 13.47
C ALA A 696 -1.45 21.48 14.77
N LYS A 697 -1.20 20.75 15.86
CA LYS A 697 -0.76 21.35 17.13
C LYS A 697 0.73 21.66 17.09
N TRP A 698 1.49 20.94 16.27
CA TRP A 698 2.92 21.15 16.12
C TRP A 698 3.23 22.00 14.89
N ASP A 699 4.19 22.91 15.05
CA ASP A 699 4.73 23.70 13.95
C ASP A 699 5.88 22.96 13.27
N GLU A 700 5.55 21.86 12.61
CA GLU A 700 6.53 21.05 11.90
C GLU A 700 6.91 21.68 10.55
N LYS A 701 8.22 21.71 10.27
CA LYS A 701 8.74 22.13 8.97
C LYS A 701 8.95 20.89 8.09
N PRO A 702 8.56 20.94 6.80
CA PRO A 702 8.84 19.84 5.88
C PRO A 702 10.34 19.53 5.81
N ASP A 703 10.66 18.24 5.83
CA ASP A 703 12.02 17.73 5.71
C ASP A 703 12.46 17.76 4.24
N ARG A 704 13.38 18.67 3.90
CA ARG A 704 13.81 18.87 2.51
C ARG A 704 14.57 17.67 1.95
N ASP A 705 15.45 17.07 2.74
CA ASP A 705 16.28 15.96 2.29
C ASP A 705 15.40 14.73 2.01
N LEU A 706 14.41 14.49 2.87
CA LEU A 706 13.41 13.45 2.65
C LEU A 706 12.60 13.70 1.37
N MET A 707 12.12 14.93 1.15
CA MET A 707 11.35 15.29 -0.04
C MET A 707 12.19 15.16 -1.34
N GLU A 708 13.41 15.68 -1.35
CA GLU A 708 14.31 15.59 -2.50
C GLU A 708 14.67 14.13 -2.83
N ARG A 709 14.80 13.27 -1.81
CA ARG A 709 14.99 11.83 -2.03
C ARG A 709 13.74 11.14 -2.59
N HIS A 710 12.53 11.53 -2.19
CA HIS A 710 11.31 11.06 -2.87
C HIS A 710 11.27 11.48 -4.34
N GLU A 711 11.67 12.72 -4.64
CA GLU A 711 11.73 13.22 -6.02
C GLU A 711 12.71 12.43 -6.88
N ARG A 712 13.84 12.01 -6.30
CA ARG A 712 14.87 11.22 -6.99
C ARG A 712 14.49 9.75 -7.16
N GLU A 713 13.99 9.10 -6.11
CA GLU A 713 13.89 7.62 -6.05
C GLU A 713 12.46 7.09 -6.19
N VAL A 714 11.45 7.84 -5.73
CA VAL A 714 10.08 7.34 -5.53
C VAL A 714 9.12 7.81 -6.63
N PHE A 715 9.10 9.11 -6.91
CA PHE A 715 8.18 9.69 -7.90
C PHE A 715 8.41 9.23 -9.34
N PRO A 716 9.65 8.94 -9.82
CA PRO A 716 9.85 8.31 -11.12
C PRO A 716 9.15 6.95 -11.23
N LEU A 717 9.19 6.14 -10.16
CA LEU A 717 8.53 4.84 -10.10
C LEU A 717 7.00 4.97 -10.09
N MET A 718 6.46 5.97 -9.37
CA MET A 718 5.02 6.28 -9.40
C MET A 718 4.54 6.64 -10.82
N LYS A 719 5.32 7.40 -11.59
CA LYS A 719 4.99 7.73 -12.99
C LYS A 719 5.01 6.51 -13.91
N ARG A 720 5.78 5.47 -13.55
CA ARG A 720 5.81 4.17 -14.24
C ARG A 720 4.91 3.11 -13.57
N ARG A 721 3.93 3.52 -12.76
CA ARG A 721 3.02 2.60 -12.01
C ARG A 721 2.43 1.48 -12.88
N HIS A 722 2.14 1.76 -14.15
CA HIS A 722 1.58 0.80 -15.10
C HIS A 722 2.42 -0.48 -15.24
N LEU A 723 3.74 -0.40 -15.14
CA LEU A 723 4.68 -1.54 -15.23
C LEU A 723 4.56 -2.49 -14.03
N PHE A 724 4.11 -1.98 -12.89
CA PHE A 724 4.08 -2.70 -11.61
C PHE A 724 2.66 -3.11 -11.18
N ALA A 725 1.62 -2.68 -11.89
CA ALA A 725 0.25 -2.66 -11.37
C ALA A 725 -0.47 -4.02 -11.45
N ASP A 726 -0.13 -4.82 -12.43
CA ASP A 726 -0.82 -6.05 -12.75
C ASP A 726 -0.04 -7.29 -12.28
N VAL A 727 -0.74 -8.41 -12.12
CA VAL A 727 -0.18 -9.70 -11.68
C VAL A 727 0.06 -10.67 -12.83
N LYS A 728 -0.43 -10.37 -14.04
CA LYS A 728 -0.33 -11.24 -15.23
C LYS A 728 1.09 -11.74 -15.53
N HIS A 729 2.08 -10.87 -15.31
CA HIS A 729 3.50 -11.18 -15.53
C HIS A 729 4.34 -10.97 -14.26
N PHE A 730 3.69 -10.86 -13.11
CA PHE A 730 4.37 -10.71 -11.83
C PHE A 730 4.95 -12.05 -11.38
N LEU A 731 6.23 -12.05 -11.01
CA LEU A 731 6.91 -13.22 -10.47
C LEU A 731 7.68 -12.82 -9.21
N LEU A 732 7.39 -13.50 -8.10
CA LEU A 732 8.20 -13.44 -6.88
C LEU A 732 9.27 -14.53 -6.94
N TYR A 733 10.51 -14.22 -6.57
CA TYR A 733 11.65 -15.12 -6.60
C TYR A 733 12.17 -15.47 -5.20
N ASP A 734 12.75 -16.65 -5.10
CA ASP A 734 13.59 -17.02 -3.96
C ASP A 734 15.01 -16.48 -4.16
N PHE A 735 15.56 -15.86 -3.11
CA PHE A 735 16.95 -15.37 -3.10
C PHE A 735 17.84 -16.42 -2.43
N PHE A 736 18.59 -17.16 -3.24
CA PHE A 736 19.45 -18.24 -2.76
C PHE A 736 20.82 -17.71 -2.38
N ILE A 737 21.21 -17.89 -1.12
CA ILE A 737 22.56 -17.55 -0.69
C ILE A 737 23.54 -18.70 -1.04
N PRO A 738 24.87 -18.47 -1.02
CA PRO A 738 25.86 -19.47 -1.42
C PRO A 738 25.76 -20.82 -0.68
N GLU A 739 25.23 -20.81 0.54
CA GLU A 739 25.01 -21.97 1.39
C GLU A 739 23.81 -22.84 0.96
N GLY A 740 23.01 -22.38 -0.02
CA GLY A 740 21.94 -23.15 -0.66
C GLY A 740 20.55 -23.02 -0.04
N TYR A 741 20.37 -22.18 0.99
CA TYR A 741 19.05 -21.87 1.54
C TYR A 741 18.53 -20.50 1.05
N VAL A 742 17.23 -20.30 1.17
CA VAL A 742 16.56 -19.05 0.82
C VAL A 742 16.74 -18.05 1.96
N ASN A 743 17.22 -16.84 1.65
CA ASN A 743 17.19 -15.75 2.60
C ASN A 743 15.83 -15.06 2.55
N GLU A 744 15.02 -15.27 3.60
CA GLU A 744 13.69 -14.68 3.70
C GLU A 744 13.71 -13.17 4.01
N ASP A 745 14.87 -12.58 4.32
CA ASP A 745 15.01 -11.12 4.51
C ASP A 745 15.12 -10.35 3.17
N VAL A 746 15.27 -11.07 2.05
CA VAL A 746 15.39 -10.47 0.70
C VAL A 746 14.11 -10.70 -0.09
N PHE A 747 13.51 -9.61 -0.56
CA PHE A 747 12.39 -9.62 -1.49
C PHE A 747 12.90 -9.38 -2.90
N ALA A 748 12.62 -10.29 -3.84
CA ALA A 748 13.03 -10.15 -5.24
C ALA A 748 11.85 -10.50 -6.14
N TYR A 749 11.42 -9.58 -7.00
CA TYR A 749 10.30 -9.80 -7.91
C TYR A 749 10.44 -9.04 -9.22
N SER A 750 9.87 -9.59 -10.28
CA SER A 750 9.85 -8.99 -11.61
C SER A 750 8.42 -8.74 -12.10
N ASN A 751 8.28 -7.79 -13.01
CA ASN A 751 7.05 -7.56 -13.75
C ASN A 751 7.36 -7.08 -15.17
N ARG A 752 6.39 -7.21 -16.07
CA ARG A 752 6.56 -6.86 -17.48
C ARG A 752 5.26 -6.40 -18.11
N VAL A 753 5.34 -5.35 -18.93
CA VAL A 753 4.24 -4.83 -19.75
C VAL A 753 4.78 -4.52 -21.14
N GLY A 754 4.32 -5.25 -22.17
CA GLY A 754 4.92 -5.16 -23.50
C GLY A 754 6.41 -5.53 -23.47
N ASP A 755 7.25 -4.63 -23.96
CA ASP A 755 8.72 -4.76 -23.95
C ASP A 755 9.38 -4.16 -22.70
N GLU A 756 8.63 -3.44 -21.86
CA GLU A 756 9.14 -2.87 -20.62
C GLU A 756 9.19 -3.95 -19.53
N ARG A 757 10.34 -4.05 -18.86
CA ARG A 757 10.62 -5.07 -17.84
C ARG A 757 11.15 -4.38 -16.59
N ALA A 758 10.82 -4.92 -15.43
CA ALA A 758 11.37 -4.49 -14.15
C ALA A 758 11.81 -5.69 -13.31
N LEU A 759 12.88 -5.51 -12.54
CA LEU A 759 13.32 -6.42 -11.49
C LEU A 759 13.65 -5.60 -10.25
N VAL A 760 12.91 -5.83 -9.17
CA VAL A 760 13.07 -5.13 -7.89
C VAL A 760 13.63 -6.10 -6.87
N ILE A 761 14.65 -5.66 -6.15
CA ILE A 761 15.30 -6.45 -5.10
C ILE A 761 15.47 -5.56 -3.88
N TYR A 762 15.08 -6.03 -2.70
CA TYR A 762 15.21 -5.30 -1.45
C TYR A 762 15.58 -6.21 -0.29
N HIS A 763 16.54 -5.78 0.52
CA HIS A 763 16.97 -6.46 1.73
C HIS A 763 16.42 -5.76 2.98
N ASN A 764 15.33 -6.24 3.58
CA ASN A 764 14.70 -5.60 4.74
C ASN A 764 15.36 -6.00 6.07
N ARG A 765 16.67 -5.82 6.19
CA ARG A 765 17.41 -6.17 7.40
C ARG A 765 18.66 -5.31 7.55
N TYR A 766 19.03 -4.99 8.79
CA TYR A 766 20.32 -4.37 9.09
C TYR A 766 21.45 -5.42 9.08
N ALA A 767 21.74 -5.97 7.91
CA ALA A 767 22.79 -6.96 7.68
C ALA A 767 23.33 -6.86 6.24
N SER A 768 24.31 -7.68 5.88
CA SER A 768 24.66 -7.90 4.47
C SER A 768 24.08 -9.22 3.96
N ALA A 769 23.68 -9.23 2.69
CA ALA A 769 23.20 -10.41 1.99
C ALA A 769 23.88 -10.49 0.60
N ARG A 770 24.18 -11.70 0.16
CA ARG A 770 24.70 -11.96 -1.19
C ARG A 770 24.14 -13.27 -1.70
N GLY A 771 23.82 -13.35 -2.98
CA GLY A 771 23.11 -14.52 -3.50
C GLY A 771 22.59 -14.33 -4.91
N TRP A 772 21.78 -15.29 -5.32
CA TRP A 772 21.26 -15.41 -6.68
C TRP A 772 19.73 -15.32 -6.69
N VAL A 773 19.20 -14.50 -7.60
CA VAL A 773 17.79 -14.50 -7.99
C VAL A 773 17.66 -15.32 -9.26
N ARG A 774 17.00 -16.48 -9.17
CA ARG A 774 16.91 -17.42 -10.31
C ARG A 774 15.51 -17.93 -10.56
N THR A 775 14.97 -18.71 -9.62
CA THR A 775 13.71 -19.43 -9.81
C THR A 775 12.58 -18.77 -9.03
N SER A 776 11.41 -18.62 -9.66
CA SER A 776 10.24 -18.06 -9.00
C SER A 776 9.71 -18.99 -7.90
N VAL A 777 9.02 -18.42 -6.92
CA VAL A 777 8.13 -19.18 -6.04
C VAL A 777 7.01 -19.84 -6.87
N ALA A 778 6.33 -20.82 -6.29
CA ALA A 778 5.16 -21.40 -6.94
C ALA A 778 4.01 -20.37 -6.98
N TYR A 779 3.28 -20.34 -8.09
CA TYR A 779 2.08 -19.54 -8.22
C TYR A 779 1.05 -20.27 -9.08
N SER A 780 -0.22 -19.94 -8.86
CA SER A 780 -1.34 -20.52 -9.57
C SER A 780 -1.47 -19.91 -10.97
N ALA A 781 -1.41 -20.76 -12.01
CA ALA A 781 -1.66 -20.37 -13.39
C ALA A 781 -2.87 -21.13 -13.95
N GLY A 782 -3.78 -20.40 -14.60
CA GLY A 782 -5.05 -20.92 -15.15
C GLY A 782 -6.29 -20.24 -14.54
N GLU A 783 -7.46 -20.50 -15.10
CA GLU A 783 -8.76 -19.98 -14.63
C GLU A 783 -9.62 -21.10 -14.06
N GLY A 784 -10.39 -20.81 -12.99
CA GLY A 784 -11.31 -21.76 -12.36
C GLY A 784 -10.62 -23.04 -11.83
N ASP A 785 -11.25 -24.19 -12.09
CA ASP A 785 -10.79 -25.51 -11.62
C ASP A 785 -9.54 -26.05 -12.36
N GLU A 786 -9.07 -25.38 -13.42
CA GLU A 786 -7.87 -25.78 -14.17
C GLU A 786 -6.55 -25.19 -13.63
N ARG A 787 -6.60 -24.50 -12.48
CA ARG A 787 -5.42 -23.89 -11.85
C ARG A 787 -4.35 -24.93 -11.50
N ARG A 788 -3.11 -24.67 -11.96
CA ARG A 788 -1.92 -25.48 -11.64
C ARG A 788 -0.83 -24.61 -11.08
N LEU A 789 -0.12 -25.12 -10.09
CA LEU A 789 1.08 -24.48 -9.56
C LEU A 789 2.24 -24.65 -10.54
N ILE A 790 2.81 -23.54 -10.99
CA ILE A 790 3.98 -23.52 -11.87
C ILE A 790 5.08 -22.64 -11.27
N ARG A 791 6.31 -22.84 -11.77
CA ARG A 791 7.48 -22.00 -11.48
C ARG A 791 8.11 -21.59 -12.80
N ARG A 792 8.80 -20.45 -12.81
CA ARG A 792 9.54 -19.94 -13.96
C ARG A 792 10.93 -19.49 -13.56
N GLU A 793 11.87 -19.62 -14.49
CA GLU A 793 13.21 -19.06 -14.31
C GLU A 793 13.23 -17.56 -14.65
N LEU A 794 14.25 -16.84 -14.18
CA LEU A 794 14.39 -15.39 -14.38
C LEU A 794 14.39 -15.02 -15.87
N GLY A 795 15.10 -15.78 -16.70
CA GLY A 795 15.15 -15.59 -18.15
C GLY A 795 13.77 -15.71 -18.82
N GLU A 796 12.94 -16.65 -18.38
CA GLU A 796 11.57 -16.81 -18.88
C GLU A 796 10.66 -15.66 -18.41
N GLY A 797 10.82 -15.22 -17.15
CA GLY A 797 10.07 -14.10 -16.58
C GLY A 797 10.33 -12.79 -17.30
N LEU A 798 11.60 -12.51 -17.61
CA LEU A 798 12.05 -11.33 -18.33
C LEU A 798 11.97 -11.49 -19.86
N GLN A 799 11.64 -12.67 -20.39
CA GLN A 799 11.64 -12.98 -21.83
C GLN A 799 12.97 -12.61 -22.51
N LEU A 800 14.07 -13.20 -22.04
CA LEU A 800 15.41 -13.06 -22.62
C LEU A 800 15.70 -14.20 -23.60
N HIS A 801 16.60 -13.97 -24.56
CA HIS A 801 17.06 -15.03 -25.46
C HIS A 801 18.09 -15.92 -24.74
N ASP A 802 17.87 -17.23 -24.78
CA ASP A 802 18.82 -18.23 -24.28
C ASP A 802 19.92 -18.50 -25.34
N ASP A 803 20.71 -17.47 -25.63
CA ASP A 803 21.76 -17.49 -26.65
C ASP A 803 23.01 -16.74 -26.15
N PRO A 804 24.23 -17.33 -26.26
CA PRO A 804 25.45 -16.70 -25.80
C PRO A 804 25.81 -15.40 -26.54
N ASP A 805 25.30 -15.19 -27.75
CA ASP A 805 25.57 -13.97 -28.53
C ASP A 805 24.65 -12.81 -28.13
N TYR A 806 23.74 -12.99 -27.17
CA TYR A 806 22.86 -11.93 -26.69
C TYR A 806 23.31 -11.39 -25.33
N PHE A 807 23.26 -10.07 -25.20
CA PHE A 807 23.60 -9.33 -23.99
C PHE A 807 22.43 -8.46 -23.57
N CYS A 808 22.13 -8.50 -22.29
CA CYS A 808 21.08 -7.73 -21.66
C CYS A 808 21.70 -6.52 -20.93
N ILE A 809 21.27 -5.32 -21.32
CA ILE A 809 21.63 -4.06 -20.67
C ILE A 809 20.43 -3.56 -19.89
N PHE A 810 20.63 -3.13 -18.66
CA PHE A 810 19.58 -2.59 -17.79
C PHE A 810 20.17 -1.54 -16.86
N LYS A 811 19.31 -0.69 -16.30
CA LYS A 811 19.71 0.41 -15.43
C LYS A 811 19.09 0.26 -14.05
N ASP A 812 19.87 0.47 -13.00
CA ASP A 812 19.32 0.64 -11.66
C ASP A 812 18.86 2.09 -11.49
N GLU A 813 17.56 2.29 -11.32
CA GLU A 813 16.97 3.63 -11.22
C GLU A 813 17.39 4.37 -9.94
N VAL A 814 17.76 3.63 -8.89
CA VAL A 814 18.18 4.21 -7.60
C VAL A 814 19.59 4.77 -7.68
N THR A 815 20.55 3.99 -8.19
CA THR A 815 21.96 4.39 -8.29
C THR A 815 22.29 5.15 -9.58
N GLY A 816 21.43 5.03 -10.60
CA GLY A 816 21.66 5.59 -11.93
C GLY A 816 22.66 4.79 -12.78
N LEU A 817 23.17 3.65 -12.28
CA LEU A 817 24.17 2.85 -12.96
C LEU A 817 23.53 1.90 -13.99
N GLU A 818 24.17 1.80 -15.15
CA GLU A 818 23.88 0.79 -16.17
C GLU A 818 24.74 -0.45 -15.97
N TYR A 819 24.15 -1.61 -16.27
CA TYR A 819 24.77 -2.92 -16.16
C TYR A 819 24.61 -3.67 -17.49
N ILE A 820 25.59 -4.47 -17.84
CA ILE A 820 25.53 -5.43 -18.96
C ILE A 820 25.73 -6.84 -18.40
N ARG A 821 24.94 -7.80 -18.90
CA ARG A 821 25.03 -9.23 -18.58
C ARG A 821 24.81 -10.06 -19.82
N ASN A 822 25.39 -11.25 -19.87
CA ASN A 822 25.08 -12.21 -20.92
C ASN A 822 23.67 -12.80 -20.70
N SER A 823 22.84 -12.85 -21.74
CA SER A 823 21.44 -13.30 -21.62
C SER A 823 21.36 -14.78 -21.26
N LYS A 824 22.18 -15.63 -21.88
CA LYS A 824 22.27 -17.05 -21.54
C LYS A 824 22.68 -17.29 -20.09
N GLU A 825 23.65 -16.52 -19.57
CA GLU A 825 24.02 -16.60 -18.15
C GLU A 825 22.85 -16.24 -17.22
N LEU A 826 22.07 -15.21 -17.56
CA LEU A 826 20.87 -14.85 -16.79
C LEU A 826 19.79 -15.94 -16.84
N CYS A 827 19.65 -16.64 -17.96
CA CYS A 827 18.74 -17.77 -18.10
C CYS A 827 19.18 -18.99 -17.27
N GLU A 828 20.47 -19.34 -17.30
CA GLU A 828 20.99 -20.55 -16.64
C GLU A 828 21.26 -20.37 -15.14
N LYS A 829 21.86 -19.24 -14.74
CA LYS A 829 22.32 -18.99 -13.37
C LYS A 829 21.47 -17.99 -12.61
N GLY A 830 20.75 -17.12 -13.32
CA GLY A 830 20.04 -15.98 -12.72
C GLY A 830 20.95 -14.77 -12.49
N LEU A 831 20.48 -13.83 -11.68
CA LEU A 831 21.22 -12.60 -11.36
C LEU A 831 21.87 -12.69 -9.97
N TYR A 832 23.20 -12.53 -9.93
CA TYR A 832 23.93 -12.36 -8.68
C TYR A 832 23.88 -10.92 -8.19
N VAL A 833 23.57 -10.73 -6.90
CA VAL A 833 23.48 -9.42 -6.26
C VAL A 833 24.08 -9.46 -4.85
N GLU A 834 24.76 -8.38 -4.48
CA GLU A 834 25.23 -8.10 -3.12
C GLU A 834 24.47 -6.90 -2.56
N LEU A 835 23.95 -7.04 -1.35
CA LEU A 835 23.07 -6.07 -0.69
C LEU A 835 23.61 -5.77 0.71
N GLY A 836 23.78 -4.50 1.03
CA GLY A 836 24.02 -3.99 2.37
C GLY A 836 22.73 -3.89 3.19
N ALA A 837 22.83 -3.21 4.33
CA ALA A 837 21.70 -2.99 5.24
C ALA A 837 20.62 -2.14 4.55
N TYR A 838 19.38 -2.63 4.50
CA TYR A 838 18.25 -1.94 3.87
C TYR A 838 18.47 -1.53 2.41
N GLN A 839 19.43 -2.16 1.71
CA GLN A 839 19.72 -1.83 0.32
C GLN A 839 18.65 -2.42 -0.61
N TYR A 840 18.29 -1.65 -1.64
CA TYR A 840 17.41 -2.07 -2.72
C TYR A 840 17.99 -1.67 -4.08
N HIS A 841 17.59 -2.41 -5.10
CA HIS A 841 17.82 -2.12 -6.51
C HIS A 841 16.50 -2.16 -7.26
N VAL A 842 16.32 -1.22 -8.17
CA VAL A 842 15.17 -1.18 -9.08
C VAL A 842 15.72 -1.18 -10.50
N PHE A 843 15.97 -2.38 -11.01
CA PHE A 843 16.45 -2.54 -12.37
C PHE A 843 15.30 -2.33 -13.36
N LEU A 844 15.48 -1.39 -14.28
CA LEU A 844 14.55 -1.01 -15.34
C LEU A 844 15.28 -0.94 -16.68
N ASP A 845 14.54 -0.57 -17.73
CA ASP A 845 15.07 -0.26 -19.06
C ASP A 845 15.90 -1.41 -19.67
N PHE A 846 15.47 -2.65 -19.39
CA PHE A 846 16.05 -3.86 -19.97
C PHE A 846 15.96 -3.83 -21.49
N ARG A 847 17.12 -3.85 -22.15
CA ARG A 847 17.28 -3.94 -23.60
C ARG A 847 18.22 -5.09 -23.93
N GLU A 848 17.84 -5.89 -24.92
CA GLU A 848 18.67 -7.00 -25.38
C GLU A 848 19.34 -6.62 -26.70
N ILE A 849 20.65 -6.89 -26.78
CA ILE A 849 21.48 -6.55 -27.93
C ILE A 849 22.25 -7.80 -28.33
N GLN A 850 22.20 -8.13 -29.62
CA GLN A 850 23.05 -9.16 -30.19
C GLN A 850 24.47 -8.63 -30.37
N ASP A 851 25.46 -9.43 -30.01
CA ASP A 851 26.86 -9.09 -30.17
C ASP A 851 27.23 -8.96 -31.65
N ASN A 852 28.27 -8.17 -31.91
CA ASN A 852 28.78 -7.99 -33.25
C ASN A 852 29.85 -9.05 -33.59
N GLN A 853 30.29 -9.06 -34.84
CA GLN A 853 31.30 -10.02 -35.35
C GLN A 853 32.66 -9.95 -34.63
N TRP A 854 32.90 -8.90 -33.85
CA TRP A 854 34.14 -8.67 -33.09
C TRP A 854 33.97 -8.89 -31.58
N HIS A 855 32.79 -9.36 -31.15
CA HIS A 855 32.45 -9.65 -29.76
C HIS A 855 32.68 -8.50 -28.79
N HIS A 856 32.44 -7.25 -29.22
CA HIS A 856 32.72 -6.07 -28.40
C HIS A 856 31.84 -6.01 -27.14
N TYR A 857 30.59 -6.48 -27.21
CA TYR A 857 29.73 -6.52 -26.03
C TYR A 857 30.16 -7.63 -25.07
N GLY A 858 30.64 -8.77 -25.59
CA GLY A 858 31.32 -9.79 -24.80
C GLY A 858 32.56 -9.27 -24.07
N GLN A 859 33.42 -8.50 -24.75
CA GLN A 859 34.60 -7.87 -24.14
C GLN A 859 34.22 -6.85 -23.06
N LEU A 860 33.21 -6.01 -23.33
CA LEU A 860 32.70 -5.04 -22.35
C LEU A 860 32.14 -5.74 -21.11
N ASN A 861 31.31 -6.77 -21.29
CA ASN A 861 30.77 -7.57 -20.20
C ASN A 861 31.88 -8.22 -19.36
N HIS A 862 32.93 -8.76 -20.01
CA HIS A 862 34.07 -9.34 -19.32
C HIS A 862 34.90 -8.29 -18.54
N LEU A 863 35.14 -7.11 -19.12
CA LEU A 863 35.88 -6.01 -18.48
C LEU A 863 35.16 -5.50 -17.23
N LEU A 864 33.85 -5.31 -17.34
CA LEU A 864 33.04 -4.82 -16.22
C LEU A 864 32.86 -5.89 -15.14
N ASN A 865 32.81 -7.17 -15.53
CA ASN A 865 32.71 -8.33 -14.64
C ASN A 865 31.66 -8.13 -13.55
N GLY A 866 30.45 -7.75 -13.96
CA GLY A 866 29.37 -7.50 -13.04
C GLY A 866 29.21 -6.06 -12.55
N ARG A 867 30.22 -5.19 -12.68
CA ARG A 867 30.17 -3.81 -12.17
C ARG A 867 29.23 -2.92 -12.99
N GLY A 868 28.46 -2.09 -12.30
CA GLY A 868 27.63 -1.06 -12.91
C GLY A 868 28.43 0.21 -13.17
N VAL A 869 28.05 0.96 -14.21
CA VAL A 869 28.75 2.17 -14.66
C VAL A 869 27.75 3.26 -15.04
N PRO A 870 28.08 4.56 -14.90
CA PRO A 870 27.11 5.62 -15.21
C PRO A 870 26.65 5.68 -16.67
N ASP A 871 27.54 5.31 -17.61
CA ASP A 871 27.26 5.33 -19.05
C ASP A 871 28.04 4.20 -19.73
N LEU A 872 27.34 3.15 -20.19
CA LEU A 872 27.99 2.05 -20.92
C LEU A 872 28.48 2.50 -22.31
N GLY A 873 27.85 3.50 -22.92
CA GLY A 873 28.23 4.04 -24.21
C GLY A 873 29.62 4.68 -24.21
N GLU A 874 29.99 5.35 -23.12
CA GLU A 874 31.33 5.94 -22.98
C GLU A 874 32.42 4.87 -22.83
N ILE A 875 32.20 3.85 -22.00
CA ILE A 875 33.16 2.74 -21.86
C ILE A 875 33.24 1.92 -23.14
N PHE A 876 32.11 1.73 -23.82
CA PHE A 876 32.09 1.06 -25.12
C PHE A 876 32.95 1.80 -26.15
N LYS A 877 32.92 3.14 -26.18
CA LYS A 877 33.82 3.93 -27.03
C LYS A 877 35.29 3.74 -26.64
N GLU A 878 35.62 3.64 -25.35
CA GLU A 878 37.00 3.37 -24.90
C GLU A 878 37.53 2.01 -25.37
N ILE A 879 36.66 1.02 -25.57
CA ILE A 879 37.04 -0.29 -26.12
C ILE A 879 37.15 -0.25 -27.65
N LEU A 880 36.24 0.45 -28.33
CA LEU A 880 36.17 0.47 -29.80
C LEU A 880 37.20 1.38 -30.48
N LEU A 881 37.46 2.55 -29.90
CA LEU A 881 38.22 3.61 -30.56
C LEU A 881 39.76 3.48 -30.55
N PRO A 882 40.44 2.74 -29.64
CA PRO A 882 41.90 2.69 -29.60
C PRO A 882 42.59 2.33 -30.92
N PRO A 883 42.12 1.34 -31.72
CA PRO A 883 42.72 1.05 -33.02
C PRO A 883 42.64 2.25 -33.98
N VAL A 884 41.48 2.91 -34.06
CA VAL A 884 41.27 4.08 -34.92
C VAL A 884 42.08 5.28 -34.41
N HIS A 885 42.14 5.48 -33.10
CA HIS A 885 42.94 6.53 -32.46
C HIS A 885 44.43 6.34 -32.70
N HIS A 886 44.94 5.11 -32.59
CA HIS A 886 46.35 4.81 -32.85
C HIS A 886 46.70 5.13 -34.32
N ALA A 887 45.93 4.60 -35.26
CA ALA A 887 46.15 4.85 -36.68
C ALA A 887 46.00 6.34 -37.04
N PHE A 888 45.07 7.06 -36.40
CA PHE A 888 44.91 8.50 -36.61
C PHE A 888 46.05 9.32 -35.99
N ARG A 889 46.54 8.96 -34.79
CA ARG A 889 47.68 9.62 -34.14
C ARG A 889 49.00 9.44 -34.91
N GLU A 890 49.14 8.40 -35.74
CA GLU A 890 50.27 8.27 -36.66
C GLU A 890 50.32 9.42 -37.70
N LEU A 891 49.15 9.93 -38.09
CA LEU A 891 48.95 11.04 -39.03
C LEU A 891 48.88 12.40 -38.34
N VAL A 892 48.13 12.47 -37.23
CA VAL A 892 47.82 13.70 -36.50
C VAL A 892 48.60 13.70 -35.18
N ASN A 893 49.82 14.21 -35.26
CA ASN A 893 50.67 14.50 -34.12
C ASN A 893 51.62 15.66 -34.45
N GLY A 894 52.18 16.30 -33.43
CA GLY A 894 53.01 17.50 -33.59
C GLY A 894 54.23 17.26 -34.49
N SER A 895 54.87 16.09 -34.39
CA SER A 895 56.05 15.77 -35.21
C SER A 895 55.72 15.65 -36.71
N MET A 896 54.59 15.00 -37.04
CA MET A 896 54.13 14.88 -38.43
C MET A 896 53.73 16.24 -38.98
N PHE A 897 52.98 17.04 -38.21
CA PHE A 897 52.58 18.37 -38.66
C PHE A 897 53.81 19.27 -38.90
N LEU A 898 54.81 19.26 -38.02
CA LEU A 898 56.06 20.01 -38.24
C LEU A 898 56.80 19.55 -39.50
N LYS A 899 56.94 18.23 -39.72
CA LYS A 899 57.54 17.69 -40.96
C LYS A 899 56.80 18.15 -42.21
N LEU A 900 55.46 18.09 -42.20
CA LEU A 900 54.64 18.57 -43.32
C LEU A 900 54.75 20.09 -43.51
N MET A 901 54.91 20.85 -42.42
CA MET A 901 55.13 22.29 -42.47
C MET A 901 56.50 22.63 -43.06
N GLU A 902 57.55 21.88 -42.72
CA GLU A 902 58.92 22.05 -43.26
C GLU A 902 59.03 21.61 -44.72
N ALA A 903 58.26 20.59 -45.13
CA ALA A 903 58.23 20.10 -46.51
C ALA A 903 57.46 20.99 -47.49
N ARG A 904 56.94 22.13 -47.03
CA ARG A 904 56.27 23.10 -47.91
C ARG A 904 57.25 23.72 -48.89
N ILE A 905 56.80 23.82 -50.15
CA ILE A 905 57.60 24.39 -51.21
C ILE A 905 57.69 25.90 -51.03
N SER A 906 58.91 26.42 -50.90
CA SER A 906 59.17 27.84 -50.71
C SER A 906 59.55 28.54 -52.02
N LYS A 907 60.03 27.79 -53.02
CA LYS A 907 60.36 28.32 -54.36
C LYS A 907 59.81 27.45 -55.48
N SER A 908 59.27 28.10 -56.52
CA SER A 908 58.74 27.39 -57.70
C SER A 908 59.85 26.60 -58.40
N GLY A 909 59.72 25.27 -58.43
CA GLY A 909 60.66 24.34 -59.05
C GLY A 909 61.38 23.39 -58.08
N GLU A 910 61.21 23.57 -56.76
CA GLU A 910 61.69 22.59 -55.76
C GLU A 910 60.91 21.26 -55.87
N PRO A 911 61.60 20.10 -55.82
CA PRO A 911 60.94 18.80 -55.82
C PRO A 911 60.25 18.56 -54.47
N LEU A 912 59.10 17.89 -54.50
CA LEU A 912 58.46 17.40 -53.27
C LEU A 912 59.29 16.27 -52.65
N ASP A 913 59.25 16.17 -51.32
CA ASP A 913 59.76 15.01 -50.60
C ASP A 913 58.83 13.82 -50.80
N ASN A 914 59.07 13.05 -51.86
CA ASN A 914 58.29 11.85 -52.18
C ASN A 914 58.34 10.81 -51.05
N SER A 915 59.42 10.76 -50.26
CA SER A 915 59.51 9.83 -49.13
C SER A 915 58.51 10.18 -48.03
N LEU A 916 58.36 11.47 -47.72
CA LEU A 916 57.39 11.95 -46.73
C LEU A 916 55.95 11.78 -47.24
N ILE A 917 55.70 12.05 -48.52
CA ILE A 917 54.37 11.88 -49.13
C ILE A 917 53.95 10.41 -49.13
N ASP A 918 54.86 9.50 -49.48
CA ASP A 918 54.60 8.06 -49.45
C ASP A 918 54.41 7.56 -48.00
N GLU A 919 55.14 8.10 -47.02
CA GLU A 919 54.91 7.82 -45.58
C GLU A 919 53.48 8.20 -45.16
N VAL A 920 53.02 9.38 -45.56
CA VAL A 920 51.66 9.87 -45.24
C VAL A 920 50.59 9.06 -45.94
N GLU A 921 50.82 8.64 -47.20
CA GLU A 921 49.90 7.76 -47.93
C GLU A 921 49.73 6.42 -47.21
N GLN A 922 50.82 5.76 -46.79
CA GLN A 922 50.75 4.50 -46.06
C GLN A 922 50.02 4.62 -44.73
N LYS A 923 50.31 5.67 -43.96
CA LYS A 923 49.60 5.94 -42.70
C LYS A 923 48.12 6.27 -42.90
N THR A 924 47.80 6.93 -44.02
CA THR A 924 46.40 7.21 -44.41
C THR A 924 45.66 5.93 -44.79
N ILE A 925 46.31 5.02 -45.51
CA ILE A 925 45.77 3.68 -45.78
C ILE A 925 45.50 2.95 -44.47
N HIS A 926 46.43 2.97 -43.51
CA HIS A 926 46.25 2.35 -42.20
C HIS A 926 45.04 2.91 -41.46
N PHE A 927 44.91 4.24 -41.38
CA PHE A 927 43.74 4.88 -40.75
C PHE A 927 42.42 4.51 -41.43
N PHE A 928 42.36 4.55 -42.76
CA PHE A 928 41.16 4.20 -43.52
C PHE A 928 40.85 2.71 -43.48
N GLN A 929 41.84 1.83 -43.40
CA GLN A 929 41.64 0.39 -43.20
C GLN A 929 40.99 0.15 -41.84
N THR A 930 41.50 0.75 -40.77
CA THR A 930 40.91 0.61 -39.44
C THR A 930 39.51 1.22 -39.36
N ALA A 931 39.28 2.36 -40.03
CA ALA A 931 37.96 2.96 -40.16
C ALA A 931 36.98 2.06 -40.94
N LYS A 932 37.47 1.37 -41.99
CA LYS A 932 36.71 0.39 -42.79
C LYS A 932 36.30 -0.80 -41.94
N ASP A 933 37.24 -1.35 -41.18
CA ASP A 933 37.04 -2.51 -40.32
C ASP A 933 36.04 -2.18 -39.21
N LEU A 934 36.11 -0.98 -38.61
CA LEU A 934 35.16 -0.56 -37.58
C LEU A 934 33.75 -0.24 -38.12
N SER A 935 33.64 0.29 -39.34
CA SER A 935 32.36 0.77 -39.91
C SER A 935 31.68 -0.20 -40.88
N GLY A 936 32.32 -1.32 -41.23
CA GLY A 936 31.80 -2.28 -42.22
C GLY A 936 31.83 -1.77 -43.66
N GLY A 937 32.74 -0.83 -43.96
CA GLY A 937 32.88 -0.21 -45.28
C GLY A 937 33.31 -1.20 -46.37
N ARG A 938 32.86 -0.98 -47.61
CA ARG A 938 33.17 -1.86 -48.76
C ARG A 938 34.06 -1.22 -49.82
N GLU A 939 34.32 0.08 -49.70
CA GLU A 939 35.13 0.82 -50.66
C GLU A 939 36.63 0.52 -50.46
N ASP A 940 37.42 0.69 -51.53
CA ASP A 940 38.87 0.49 -51.49
C ASP A 940 39.56 1.69 -50.80
N GLU A 941 40.09 1.45 -49.61
CA GLU A 941 40.78 2.43 -48.77
C GLU A 941 41.99 3.07 -49.49
N ARG A 942 42.62 2.35 -50.43
CA ARG A 942 43.77 2.84 -51.21
C ARG A 942 43.37 3.88 -52.24
N VAL A 943 42.12 3.88 -52.71
CA VAL A 943 41.61 4.90 -53.63
C VAL A 943 41.39 6.21 -52.88
N VAL A 944 40.81 6.13 -51.67
CA VAL A 944 40.59 7.29 -50.82
C VAL A 944 41.91 7.86 -50.27
N ALA A 945 42.87 7.01 -49.92
CA ALA A 945 44.20 7.46 -49.49
C ALA A 945 44.99 8.13 -50.61
N ARG A 946 44.91 7.63 -51.86
CA ARG A 946 45.47 8.32 -53.04
C ARG A 946 44.86 9.69 -53.24
N GLU A 947 43.59 9.87 -52.89
CA GLU A 947 42.96 11.18 -52.91
C GLU A 947 43.59 12.16 -51.92
N VAL A 948 43.79 11.70 -50.68
CA VAL A 948 44.48 12.48 -49.65
C VAL A 948 45.90 12.82 -50.09
N LYS A 949 46.63 11.88 -50.71
CA LYS A 949 47.98 12.11 -51.25
C LYS A 949 48.04 13.25 -52.27
N HIS A 950 47.21 13.25 -53.32
CA HIS A 950 47.30 14.33 -54.31
C HIS A 950 46.83 15.69 -53.73
N LYS A 951 45.89 15.68 -52.77
CA LYS A 951 45.54 16.92 -52.05
C LYS A 951 46.68 17.41 -51.17
N LEU A 952 47.42 16.51 -50.53
CA LEU A 952 48.62 16.86 -49.77
C LEU A 952 49.66 17.52 -50.69
N GLU A 953 49.93 16.92 -51.86
CA GLU A 953 50.84 17.51 -52.86
C GLU A 953 50.39 18.93 -53.24
N ALA A 954 49.09 19.13 -53.51
CA ALA A 954 48.53 20.45 -53.81
C ALA A 954 48.69 21.42 -52.64
N ILE A 955 48.46 20.96 -51.40
CA ILE A 955 48.61 21.75 -50.17
C ILE A 955 50.07 22.20 -49.96
N LEU A 956 51.05 21.31 -50.17
CA LEU A 956 52.47 21.63 -50.04
C LEU A 956 52.96 22.66 -51.08
N TYR A 957 52.26 22.76 -52.22
CA TYR A 957 52.51 23.77 -53.25
C TYR A 957 51.74 25.10 -53.05
N LEU A 958 50.82 25.19 -52.09
CA LEU A 958 50.04 26.42 -51.84
C LEU A 958 50.89 27.68 -51.62
N PRO A 959 52.05 27.67 -50.93
CA PRO A 959 52.82 28.90 -50.71
C PRO A 959 53.33 29.55 -52.00
N VAL A 960 53.55 28.76 -53.06
CA VAL A 960 54.05 29.21 -54.37
C VAL A 960 52.96 29.24 -55.45
N ILE A 961 51.68 29.19 -55.06
CA ILE A 961 50.55 29.09 -56.00
C ILE A 961 50.48 30.27 -56.99
N THR A 962 50.98 31.44 -56.62
CA THR A 962 51.06 32.65 -57.47
C THR A 962 52.25 32.64 -58.44
N GLY A 963 53.22 31.74 -58.25
CA GLY A 963 54.49 31.70 -58.98
C GLY A 963 54.60 30.63 -60.09
N ARG A 964 53.58 29.78 -60.30
CA ARG A 964 53.62 28.72 -61.33
C ARG A 964 53.46 29.30 -62.76
N PRO A 965 54.41 29.09 -63.69
CA PRO A 965 54.38 29.76 -65.00
C PRO A 965 53.49 29.13 -66.09
N GLN A 966 52.96 27.91 -65.96
CA GLN A 966 52.22 27.28 -67.06
C GLN A 966 51.04 26.44 -66.54
N VAL A 967 49.91 26.59 -67.24
CA VAL A 967 48.56 26.04 -67.01
C VAL A 967 47.67 26.96 -66.14
N LEU A 968 46.73 27.65 -66.82
CA LEU A 968 45.60 28.49 -66.37
C LEU A 968 45.81 30.02 -66.26
N GLN A 969 45.78 30.76 -67.39
CA GLN A 969 45.53 32.22 -67.41
C GLN A 969 44.18 32.67 -68.02
N PRO A 970 43.05 32.32 -67.39
CA PRO A 970 41.88 33.19 -67.26
C PRO A 970 42.07 34.17 -66.10
N ARG A 971 41.52 35.40 -66.20
CA ARG A 971 41.60 36.42 -65.13
C ARG A 971 41.09 35.91 -63.77
N GLY A 972 40.09 35.03 -63.75
CA GLY A 972 39.47 34.55 -62.51
C GLY A 972 40.37 33.62 -61.68
N VAL A 973 41.13 32.72 -62.31
CA VAL A 973 42.00 31.77 -61.59
C VAL A 973 43.19 32.47 -60.92
N LYS A 974 43.74 33.51 -61.57
CA LYS A 974 44.78 34.35 -60.97
C LYS A 974 44.28 35.09 -59.72
N ALA A 975 43.05 35.62 -59.77
CA ALA A 975 42.43 36.29 -58.63
C ALA A 975 42.21 35.34 -57.44
N VAL A 976 41.83 34.08 -57.69
CA VAL A 976 41.74 33.04 -56.66
C VAL A 976 43.09 32.79 -56.00
N ALA A 977 44.14 32.61 -56.79
CA ALA A 977 45.49 32.36 -56.27
C ALA A 977 46.00 33.54 -55.40
N GLU A 978 45.77 34.77 -55.85
CA GLU A 978 46.10 35.99 -55.09
C GLU A 978 45.28 36.09 -53.78
N TYR A 979 43.98 35.82 -53.82
CA TYR A 979 43.10 35.84 -52.64
C TYR A 979 43.48 34.78 -51.60
N LEU A 980 43.81 33.57 -52.02
CA LEU A 980 44.27 32.52 -51.12
C LEU A 980 45.63 32.88 -50.51
N HIS A 981 46.56 33.41 -51.31
CA HIS A 981 47.89 33.80 -50.82
C HIS A 981 47.87 34.90 -49.76
N GLN A 982 46.88 35.81 -49.75
CA GLN A 982 46.79 36.93 -48.80
C GLN A 982 46.77 36.52 -47.32
N LYS A 983 46.23 35.33 -46.97
CA LYS A 983 46.14 34.85 -45.58
C LYS A 983 47.01 33.61 -45.29
N LEU A 984 47.79 33.11 -46.25
CA LEU A 984 48.72 31.99 -46.04
C LEU A 984 49.97 32.46 -45.26
N VAL A 985 49.82 32.67 -43.95
CA VAL A 985 50.92 33.00 -43.03
C VAL A 985 51.57 31.71 -42.51
N ASP A 986 52.87 31.73 -42.19
CA ASP A 986 53.61 30.61 -41.55
C ASP A 986 53.21 30.43 -40.06
N GLY A 987 51.92 30.20 -39.80
CA GLY A 987 51.36 29.97 -38.47
C GLY A 987 50.92 28.52 -38.27
N ALA A 988 51.19 27.96 -37.09
CA ALA A 988 50.80 26.59 -36.73
C ALA A 988 49.27 26.37 -36.75
N SER A 989 48.47 27.40 -36.48
CA SER A 989 46.99 27.34 -36.51
C SER A 989 46.44 27.08 -37.91
N ILE A 990 46.87 27.85 -38.92
CA ILE A 990 46.39 27.73 -40.30
C ILE A 990 46.83 26.38 -40.89
N TRP A 991 48.11 26.06 -40.81
CA TRP A 991 48.63 24.81 -41.38
C TRP A 991 48.12 23.57 -40.65
N GLY A 992 48.04 23.63 -39.32
CA GLY A 992 47.44 22.55 -38.53
C GLY A 992 45.96 22.33 -38.84
N THR A 993 45.20 23.40 -39.14
CA THR A 993 43.80 23.30 -39.59
C THR A 993 43.69 22.64 -40.96
N ILE A 994 44.56 23.01 -41.92
CA ILE A 994 44.60 22.42 -43.26
C ILE A 994 44.91 20.91 -43.18
N PHE A 995 45.94 20.53 -42.44
CA PHE A 995 46.31 19.12 -42.29
C PHE A 995 45.28 18.32 -41.50
N GLY A 996 44.70 18.91 -40.45
CA GLY A 996 43.60 18.31 -39.70
C GLY A 996 42.40 18.00 -40.61
N TRP A 997 41.96 18.97 -41.43
CA TRP A 997 40.90 18.78 -42.41
C TRP A 997 41.26 17.76 -43.50
N LEU A 998 42.51 17.78 -44.00
CA LEU A 998 43.00 16.88 -45.04
C LEU A 998 42.78 15.40 -44.68
N PHE A 999 43.06 15.01 -43.43
CA PHE A 999 42.96 13.60 -43.02
C PHE A 999 41.53 13.15 -42.70
N VAL A 1000 40.64 14.05 -42.29
CA VAL A 1000 39.25 13.67 -41.92
C VAL A 1000 38.23 13.87 -43.03
N HIS A 1001 38.42 14.84 -43.94
CA HIS A 1001 37.37 15.21 -44.90
C HIS A 1001 36.86 14.06 -45.80
N PRO A 1002 37.69 13.10 -46.25
CA PRO A 1002 37.23 12.03 -47.12
C PRO A 1002 36.98 10.72 -46.36
N ALA A 1003 37.16 10.68 -45.03
CA ALA A 1003 37.13 9.46 -44.23
C ALA A 1003 35.82 8.66 -44.45
N GLY A 1004 34.67 9.34 -44.46
CA GLY A 1004 33.36 8.72 -44.69
C GLY A 1004 33.22 8.03 -46.05
N LYS A 1005 34.08 8.31 -47.04
CA LYS A 1005 34.05 7.63 -48.34
C LYS A 1005 34.36 6.14 -48.23
N VAL A 1006 35.12 5.74 -47.20
CA VAL A 1006 35.44 4.33 -46.92
C VAL A 1006 34.16 3.52 -46.65
N LEU A 1007 33.15 4.16 -46.05
CA LEU A 1007 31.83 3.56 -45.82
C LEU A 1007 30.96 3.62 -47.08
N SER A 1008 30.76 4.82 -47.63
CA SER A 1008 29.99 5.03 -48.85
C SER A 1008 30.42 6.29 -49.60
N PRO A 1009 30.51 6.26 -50.94
CA PRO A 1009 30.77 7.46 -51.74
C PRO A 1009 29.62 8.48 -51.75
N LYS A 1010 28.39 8.06 -51.38
CA LYS A 1010 27.21 8.94 -51.32
C LYS A 1010 27.05 9.51 -49.92
N GLY A 1011 26.91 10.83 -49.82
CA GLY A 1011 26.66 11.51 -48.53
C GLY A 1011 27.84 11.47 -47.55
N PHE A 1012 29.04 11.08 -48.00
CA PHE A 1012 30.23 10.89 -47.16
C PHE A 1012 30.59 12.12 -46.33
N GLN A 1013 30.26 13.34 -46.78
CA GLN A 1013 30.57 14.58 -46.06
C GLN A 1013 29.90 14.63 -44.69
N GLY A 1014 28.64 14.17 -44.62
CA GLY A 1014 27.92 14.05 -43.36
C GLY A 1014 28.50 12.95 -42.47
N GLN A 1015 28.98 11.84 -43.06
CA GLN A 1015 29.58 10.76 -42.29
C GLN A 1015 30.97 11.12 -41.75
N SER A 1016 31.84 11.72 -42.57
CA SER A 1016 33.13 12.26 -42.14
C SER A 1016 32.93 13.27 -41.01
N HIS A 1017 31.94 14.16 -41.13
CA HIS A 1017 31.58 15.13 -40.09
C HIS A 1017 31.19 14.46 -38.77
N LYS A 1018 30.29 13.46 -38.82
CA LYS A 1018 29.89 12.67 -37.64
C LYS A 1018 31.06 11.99 -36.96
N TRP A 1019 31.93 11.32 -37.72
CA TRP A 1019 33.08 10.60 -37.17
C TRP A 1019 34.07 11.50 -36.43
N ILE A 1020 34.19 12.79 -36.78
CA ILE A 1020 35.07 13.71 -36.04
C ILE A 1020 34.65 13.78 -34.55
N GLY A 1021 33.34 13.83 -34.27
CA GLY A 1021 32.82 13.85 -32.90
C GLY A 1021 32.61 12.45 -32.32
N GLU A 1022 31.95 11.54 -33.06
CA GLU A 1022 31.61 10.18 -32.61
C GLU A 1022 32.87 9.37 -32.24
N TRP A 1023 33.95 9.53 -33.00
CA TRP A 1023 35.23 8.86 -32.74
C TRP A 1023 36.22 9.75 -31.98
N ARG A 1024 35.78 10.89 -31.41
CA ARG A 1024 36.62 11.81 -30.63
C ARG A 1024 37.92 12.24 -31.35
N LEU A 1025 37.90 12.34 -32.68
CA LEU A 1025 39.06 12.78 -33.46
C LEU A 1025 39.33 14.27 -33.25
N ASP A 1026 38.29 15.04 -32.91
CA ASP A 1026 38.42 16.43 -32.49
C ASP A 1026 39.36 16.62 -31.29
N GLN A 1027 39.32 15.73 -30.30
CA GLN A 1027 40.24 15.76 -29.15
C GLN A 1027 41.69 15.58 -29.60
N ILE A 1028 41.96 14.61 -30.49
CA ILE A 1028 43.32 14.33 -31.00
C ILE A 1028 43.86 15.53 -31.81
N ILE A 1029 43.02 16.16 -32.62
CA ILE A 1029 43.40 17.36 -33.39
C ILE A 1029 43.66 18.53 -32.44
N ALA A 1030 42.78 18.78 -31.47
CA ALA A 1030 42.96 19.87 -30.50
C ALA A 1030 44.24 19.69 -29.66
N GLU A 1031 44.51 18.47 -29.17
CA GLU A 1031 45.74 18.11 -28.46
C GLU A 1031 46.98 18.38 -29.32
N THR A 1032 46.93 17.99 -30.60
CA THR A 1032 48.04 18.18 -31.54
C THR A 1032 48.32 19.67 -31.79
N LEU A 1033 47.28 20.48 -32.04
CA LEU A 1033 47.42 21.93 -32.22
C LEU A 1033 47.97 22.61 -30.97
N SER A 1034 47.47 22.22 -29.80
CA SER A 1034 47.95 22.75 -28.51
C SER A 1034 49.41 22.37 -28.25
N GLY A 1035 49.81 21.14 -28.61
CA GLY A 1035 51.20 20.68 -28.56
C GLY A 1035 52.15 21.43 -29.52
N LEU A 1036 51.62 22.08 -30.55
CA LEU A 1036 52.36 22.97 -31.46
C LEU A 1036 52.43 24.42 -30.96
N GLY A 1037 51.90 24.71 -29.76
CA GLY A 1037 51.90 26.05 -29.16
C GLY A 1037 50.71 26.93 -29.59
N VAL A 1038 49.66 26.37 -30.19
CA VAL A 1038 48.43 27.11 -30.51
C VAL A 1038 47.58 27.26 -29.24
N GLU A 1039 47.12 28.48 -28.95
CA GLU A 1039 46.26 28.76 -27.79
C GLU A 1039 44.98 27.92 -27.82
N GLU A 1040 44.55 27.41 -26.67
CA GLU A 1040 43.41 26.49 -26.56
C GLU A 1040 42.13 27.01 -27.22
N LYS A 1041 41.82 28.32 -27.08
CA LYS A 1041 40.66 28.95 -27.73
C LYS A 1041 40.75 28.86 -29.25
N VAL A 1042 41.94 29.09 -29.81
CA VAL A 1042 42.22 29.00 -31.25
C VAL A 1042 42.20 27.55 -31.73
N SER A 1043 42.70 26.60 -30.92
CA SER A 1043 42.62 25.16 -31.21
C SER A 1043 41.17 24.67 -31.29
N ARG A 1044 40.29 25.08 -30.35
CA ARG A 1044 38.85 24.77 -30.40
C ARG A 1044 38.15 25.41 -31.60
N GLY A 1045 38.49 26.66 -31.93
CA GLY A 1045 37.99 27.33 -33.14
C GLY A 1045 38.41 26.60 -34.42
N SER A 1046 39.66 26.15 -34.49
CA SER A 1046 40.22 25.38 -35.61
C SER A 1046 39.49 24.05 -35.81
N VAL A 1047 39.18 23.33 -34.73
CA VAL A 1047 38.39 22.09 -34.79
C VAL A 1047 36.96 22.35 -35.27
N THR A 1048 36.31 23.40 -34.77
CA THR A 1048 34.95 23.79 -35.22
C THR A 1048 34.96 24.09 -36.71
N LEU A 1049 35.98 24.81 -37.18
CA LEU A 1049 36.18 25.10 -38.59
C LEU A 1049 36.42 23.83 -39.41
N ILE A 1050 37.24 22.87 -38.93
CA ILE A 1050 37.43 21.57 -39.61
C ILE A 1050 36.10 20.83 -39.78
N LYS A 1051 35.23 20.85 -38.77
CA LYS A 1051 33.88 20.23 -38.84
C LYS A 1051 33.01 20.91 -39.91
N ILE A 1052 32.96 22.24 -39.92
CA ILE A 1052 32.25 23.03 -40.94
C ILE A 1052 32.77 22.72 -42.34
N LEU A 1053 34.10 22.76 -42.53
CA LEU A 1053 34.74 22.49 -43.82
C LEU A 1053 34.54 21.06 -44.28
N THR A 1054 34.45 20.10 -43.37
CA THR A 1054 34.18 18.69 -43.70
C THR A 1054 32.74 18.49 -44.15
N ARG A 1055 31.77 19.11 -43.47
CA ARG A 1055 30.35 19.01 -43.81
C ARG A 1055 30.01 19.73 -45.11
N HIS A 1056 30.56 20.94 -45.29
CA HIS A 1056 30.26 21.83 -46.41
C HIS A 1056 31.33 21.82 -47.51
N GLN A 1057 32.25 20.84 -47.54
CA GLN A 1057 33.35 20.72 -48.55
C GLN A 1057 32.89 20.78 -50.02
N ARG A 1058 31.60 20.57 -50.32
CA ARG A 1058 31.02 20.65 -51.66
C ARG A 1058 29.99 21.76 -51.85
N TRP A 1059 30.06 22.82 -51.03
CA TRP A 1059 29.16 23.98 -51.08
C TRP A 1059 28.98 24.56 -52.51
N PHE A 1060 30.01 24.49 -53.35
CA PHE A 1060 30.00 24.99 -54.73
C PHE A 1060 29.13 24.17 -55.71
N LYS A 1061 28.61 23.02 -55.29
CA LYS A 1061 27.68 22.20 -56.08
C LYS A 1061 26.22 22.68 -55.98
N GLU A 1062 25.92 23.56 -55.04
CA GLU A 1062 24.59 24.18 -54.95
C GLU A 1062 24.26 24.98 -56.22
N GLU A 1063 22.96 25.05 -56.52
CA GLU A 1063 22.44 25.67 -57.75
C GLU A 1063 22.57 27.20 -57.73
N THR A 1064 22.38 27.81 -56.55
CA THR A 1064 22.23 29.26 -56.36
C THR A 1064 23.03 29.72 -55.14
N VAL A 1065 23.38 31.01 -55.10
CA VAL A 1065 24.25 31.58 -54.04
C VAL A 1065 23.47 31.76 -52.73
N ASP A 1066 22.18 32.07 -52.83
CA ASP A 1066 21.28 32.15 -51.69
C ASP A 1066 21.20 30.81 -50.93
N ARG A 1067 21.07 29.68 -51.64
CA ARG A 1067 21.03 28.33 -51.06
C ARG A 1067 22.32 27.95 -50.35
N VAL A 1068 23.48 28.37 -50.86
CA VAL A 1068 24.77 28.14 -50.19
C VAL A 1068 24.75 28.73 -48.78
N ILE A 1069 24.33 29.99 -48.65
CA ILE A 1069 24.28 30.68 -47.36
C ILE A 1069 23.14 30.16 -46.48
N GLU A 1070 21.97 29.87 -47.04
CA GLU A 1070 20.88 29.26 -46.28
C GLU A 1070 21.28 27.91 -45.67
N ASN A 1071 21.98 27.06 -46.43
CA ASN A 1071 22.45 25.76 -45.94
C ASN A 1071 23.54 25.91 -44.87
N LEU A 1072 24.43 26.90 -45.01
CA LEU A 1072 25.44 27.22 -44.00
C LEU A 1072 24.78 27.76 -42.71
N LEU A 1073 23.87 28.73 -42.81
CA LEU A 1073 23.23 29.35 -41.64
C LEU A 1073 22.22 28.46 -40.92
N LYS A 1074 21.71 27.41 -41.57
CA LYS A 1074 20.91 26.36 -40.89
C LYS A 1074 21.76 25.46 -39.99
N ASP A 1075 23.08 25.54 -40.12
CA ASP A 1075 24.02 24.73 -39.35
C ASP A 1075 24.41 25.44 -38.05
N GLY A 1076 24.16 24.80 -36.92
CA GLY A 1076 24.49 25.35 -35.60
C GLY A 1076 25.99 25.58 -35.40
N GLU A 1077 26.86 24.75 -35.98
CA GLU A 1077 28.32 24.93 -35.87
C GLU A 1077 28.77 26.18 -36.63
N VAL A 1078 28.13 26.49 -37.77
CA VAL A 1078 28.38 27.72 -38.52
C VAL A 1078 27.89 28.94 -37.75
N GLN A 1079 26.69 28.89 -37.17
CA GLN A 1079 26.18 29.99 -36.35
C GLN A 1079 27.09 30.27 -35.15
N GLN A 1080 27.60 29.22 -34.50
CA GLN A 1080 28.56 29.33 -33.41
C GLN A 1080 29.89 29.94 -33.87
N PHE A 1081 30.44 29.50 -35.01
CA PHE A 1081 31.68 30.04 -35.57
C PHE A 1081 31.53 31.51 -35.99
N LEU A 1082 30.38 31.89 -36.54
CA LEU A 1082 30.05 33.26 -36.91
C LEU A 1082 29.63 34.14 -35.72
N GLU A 1083 29.63 33.61 -34.50
CA GLU A 1083 29.18 34.30 -33.27
C GLU A 1083 27.81 34.98 -33.48
N VAL A 1084 26.85 34.25 -34.04
CA VAL A 1084 25.51 34.78 -34.32
C VAL A 1084 24.79 35.05 -33.00
N ASN A 1085 24.39 36.30 -32.79
CA ASN A 1085 23.73 36.76 -31.56
C ASN A 1085 22.48 37.58 -31.87
N GLN A 1086 21.46 37.46 -31.00
CA GLN A 1086 20.23 38.25 -31.08
C GLN A 1086 20.37 39.50 -30.20
N TYR A 1087 20.16 40.67 -30.79
CA TYR A 1087 20.08 41.95 -30.08
C TYR A 1087 18.96 42.79 -30.69
N ASP A 1088 18.01 43.23 -29.85
CA ASP A 1088 16.82 43.98 -30.27
C ASP A 1088 16.00 43.26 -31.35
N ASP A 1089 15.74 41.96 -31.13
CA ASP A 1089 15.05 41.05 -32.06
C ASP A 1089 15.68 40.89 -33.45
N ILE A 1090 16.92 41.34 -33.63
CA ILE A 1090 17.68 41.20 -34.88
C ILE A 1090 18.85 40.25 -34.67
N LEU A 1091 19.06 39.32 -35.62
CA LEU A 1091 20.22 38.44 -35.65
C LEU A 1091 21.40 39.10 -36.36
N TRP A 1092 22.51 39.22 -35.63
CA TRP A 1092 23.78 39.77 -36.10
C TRP A 1092 24.83 38.67 -36.22
N PHE A 1093 25.75 38.79 -37.17
CA PHE A 1093 26.90 37.89 -37.31
C PHE A 1093 28.23 38.66 -37.28
N ASN A 1094 29.30 38.01 -36.83
CA ASN A 1094 30.64 38.58 -36.77
C ASN A 1094 31.25 38.71 -38.17
N LYS A 1095 31.71 39.92 -38.52
CA LYS A 1095 32.26 40.24 -39.83
C LYS A 1095 33.55 39.46 -40.10
N GLU A 1096 34.52 39.55 -39.20
CA GLU A 1096 35.83 38.94 -39.36
C GLU A 1096 35.72 37.41 -39.49
N ALA A 1097 34.85 36.80 -38.68
CA ALA A 1097 34.56 35.36 -38.75
C ALA A 1097 33.90 34.97 -40.08
N PHE A 1098 33.02 35.80 -40.63
CA PHE A 1098 32.40 35.55 -41.94
C PHE A 1098 33.42 35.64 -43.08
N GLU A 1099 34.26 36.68 -43.10
CA GLU A 1099 35.34 36.82 -44.08
C GLU A 1099 36.36 35.67 -43.97
N GLU A 1100 36.65 35.20 -42.74
CA GLU A 1100 37.49 34.04 -42.49
C GLU A 1100 36.85 32.75 -43.03
N MET A 1101 35.58 32.48 -42.74
CA MET A 1101 34.85 31.32 -43.26
C MET A 1101 34.87 31.30 -44.79
N LEU A 1102 34.60 32.43 -45.46
CA LEU A 1102 34.64 32.51 -46.92
C LEU A 1102 36.02 32.18 -47.50
N TRP A 1103 37.09 32.59 -46.82
CA TRP A 1103 38.45 32.25 -47.22
C TRP A 1103 38.70 30.75 -47.14
N TRP A 1104 38.30 30.10 -46.04
CA TRP A 1104 38.44 28.66 -45.86
C TRP A 1104 37.56 27.84 -46.82
N LEU A 1105 36.34 28.29 -47.09
CA LEU A 1105 35.46 27.67 -48.09
C LEU A 1105 36.07 27.77 -49.50
N MET A 1106 36.71 28.90 -49.83
CA MET A 1106 37.40 29.05 -51.12
C MET A 1106 38.63 28.14 -51.21
N LEU A 1107 39.41 28.02 -50.13
CA LEU A 1107 40.59 27.15 -50.09
C LEU A 1107 40.20 25.69 -50.30
N THR A 1108 39.21 25.20 -49.56
CA THR A 1108 38.74 23.81 -49.67
C THR A 1108 38.08 23.55 -51.03
N ALA A 1109 37.32 24.49 -51.58
CA ALA A 1109 36.79 24.38 -52.94
C ALA A 1109 37.90 24.34 -53.98
N ALA A 1110 38.96 25.14 -53.84
CA ALA A 1110 40.09 25.12 -54.76
C ALA A 1110 40.81 23.77 -54.76
N LEU A 1111 40.99 23.17 -53.57
CA LEU A 1111 41.57 21.84 -53.41
C LEU A 1111 40.64 20.75 -53.99
N GLU A 1112 39.33 20.80 -53.72
CA GLU A 1112 38.34 19.83 -54.24
C GLU A 1112 38.14 19.90 -55.77
N VAL A 1113 38.09 21.11 -56.33
CA VAL A 1113 37.87 21.31 -57.78
C VAL A 1113 39.10 20.89 -58.59
N SER A 1114 40.29 21.10 -58.04
CA SER A 1114 41.58 20.81 -58.68
C SER A 1114 42.08 19.38 -58.45
N PHE A 1115 41.40 18.60 -57.61
CA PHE A 1115 41.84 17.30 -57.16
C PHE A 1115 41.69 16.16 -58.20
N ASP A 1116 40.84 16.30 -59.21
CA ASP A 1116 40.62 15.26 -60.23
C ASP A 1116 41.67 15.37 -61.37
N PRO A 1117 42.71 14.52 -61.41
CA PRO A 1117 43.75 14.59 -62.44
C PRO A 1117 43.26 14.21 -63.84
N LEU A 1118 42.07 13.59 -63.94
CA LEU A 1118 41.42 13.24 -65.21
C LEU A 1118 40.49 14.35 -65.71
N ARG A 1119 40.18 15.34 -64.87
CA ARG A 1119 39.33 16.47 -65.26
C ARG A 1119 40.09 17.39 -66.24
N PRO A 1120 39.52 17.72 -67.40
CA PRO A 1120 40.15 18.63 -68.34
C PRO A 1120 40.47 19.98 -67.68
N ALA A 1121 41.65 20.54 -67.95
CA ALA A 1121 42.08 21.83 -67.36
C ALA A 1121 41.06 22.97 -67.57
N LYS A 1122 40.29 22.94 -68.66
CA LYS A 1122 39.20 23.89 -68.94
C LYS A 1122 38.02 23.79 -67.97
N GLU A 1123 37.72 22.59 -67.47
CA GLU A 1123 36.65 22.37 -66.50
C GLU A 1123 37.08 22.74 -65.08
N VAL A 1124 38.35 22.50 -64.73
CA VAL A 1124 38.94 22.98 -63.47
C VAL A 1124 38.87 24.52 -63.41
N VAL A 1125 39.30 25.20 -64.48
CA VAL A 1125 39.14 26.66 -64.63
C VAL A 1125 37.72 27.12 -64.39
N ARG A 1126 36.77 26.54 -65.13
CA ARG A 1126 35.35 26.95 -65.07
C ARG A 1126 34.78 26.72 -63.67
N GLY A 1127 35.16 25.63 -63.01
CA GLY A 1127 34.78 25.34 -61.64
C GLY A 1127 35.33 26.37 -60.66
N LEU A 1128 36.62 26.71 -60.74
CA LEU A 1128 37.25 27.72 -59.89
C LEU A 1128 36.67 29.12 -60.11
N GLU A 1129 36.41 29.51 -61.37
CA GLU A 1129 35.77 30.79 -61.70
C GLU A 1129 34.33 30.88 -61.15
N LYS A 1130 33.57 29.77 -61.20
CA LYS A 1130 32.23 29.71 -60.59
C LYS A 1130 32.33 29.90 -59.07
N CYS A 1131 33.22 29.16 -58.40
CA CYS A 1131 33.42 29.28 -56.96
C CYS A 1131 33.83 30.71 -56.57
N TRP A 1132 34.77 31.30 -57.33
CA TRP A 1132 35.23 32.67 -57.12
C TRP A 1132 34.11 33.69 -57.28
N SER A 1133 33.29 33.56 -58.32
CA SER A 1133 32.13 34.43 -58.53
C SER A 1133 31.14 34.35 -57.37
N THR A 1134 30.91 33.15 -56.83
CA THR A 1134 30.07 32.97 -55.63
C THR A 1134 30.67 33.68 -54.42
N ILE A 1135 31.96 33.47 -54.12
CA ILE A 1135 32.64 34.14 -52.99
C ILE A 1135 32.60 35.68 -53.13
N GLN A 1136 32.78 36.22 -54.34
CA GLN A 1136 32.66 37.65 -54.59
C GLN A 1136 31.26 38.19 -54.31
N LYS A 1137 30.21 37.48 -54.75
CA LYS A 1137 28.81 37.85 -54.44
C LYS A 1137 28.52 37.82 -52.95
N LEU A 1138 29.09 36.86 -52.22
CA LEU A 1138 28.96 36.77 -50.76
C LEU A 1138 29.62 37.94 -50.04
N HIS A 1139 30.84 38.32 -50.44
CA HIS A 1139 31.52 39.54 -49.94
C HIS A 1139 30.73 40.81 -50.25
N GLU A 1140 30.10 40.91 -51.43
CA GLU A 1140 29.25 42.06 -51.76
C GLU A 1140 27.96 42.10 -50.92
N ALA A 1141 27.34 40.94 -50.67
CA ALA A 1141 26.13 40.83 -49.87
C ALA A 1141 26.40 41.11 -48.38
N GLU A 1142 27.52 40.64 -47.85
CA GLU A 1142 28.01 40.93 -46.51
C GLU A 1142 28.15 42.45 -46.29
N LYS A 1143 28.77 43.17 -47.23
CA LYS A 1143 28.89 44.64 -47.15
C LYS A 1143 27.54 45.36 -47.19
N LYS A 1144 26.55 44.79 -47.89
CA LYS A 1144 25.20 45.38 -48.01
C LYS A 1144 24.28 45.00 -46.85
N SER A 1145 24.57 43.92 -46.14
CA SER A 1145 23.71 43.43 -45.05
C SER A 1145 23.83 44.25 -43.77
N GLY A 1146 24.93 45.00 -43.61
CA GLY A 1146 25.27 45.64 -42.35
C GLY A 1146 25.43 44.60 -41.23
N TYR A 1147 25.89 43.39 -41.57
CA TYR A 1147 26.10 42.27 -40.65
C TYR A 1147 24.84 41.68 -40.02
N GLN A 1148 23.66 41.98 -40.59
CA GLN A 1148 22.39 41.38 -40.18
C GLN A 1148 22.06 40.17 -41.05
N VAL A 1149 21.68 39.06 -40.42
CA VAL A 1149 21.41 37.79 -41.11
C VAL A 1149 20.26 37.92 -42.12
N GLU A 1150 19.17 38.59 -41.75
CA GLU A 1150 18.03 38.78 -42.64
C GLU A 1150 18.38 39.62 -43.88
N LYS A 1151 19.11 40.72 -43.67
CA LYS A 1151 19.55 41.59 -44.78
C LYS A 1151 20.57 40.91 -45.69
N LEU A 1152 21.38 39.98 -45.17
CA LEU A 1152 22.30 39.16 -45.96
C LEU A 1152 21.53 38.26 -46.92
N LEU A 1153 20.52 37.53 -46.41
CA LEU A 1153 19.64 36.68 -47.23
C LEU A 1153 18.84 37.50 -48.25
N GLU A 1154 18.34 38.67 -47.86
CA GLU A 1154 17.65 39.58 -48.79
C GLU A 1154 18.55 40.10 -49.90
N ALA A 1155 19.79 40.51 -49.57
CA ALA A 1155 20.74 41.03 -50.55
C ALA A 1155 21.06 39.99 -51.63
N LEU A 1156 21.17 38.72 -51.24
CA LEU A 1156 21.41 37.59 -52.15
C LEU A 1156 20.18 37.25 -53.01
N ARG A 1157 18.99 37.18 -52.41
CA ARG A 1157 17.73 36.93 -53.16
C ARG A 1157 17.39 38.05 -54.16
N LYS A 1158 17.76 39.30 -53.85
CA LYS A 1158 17.59 40.45 -54.77
C LYS A 1158 18.62 40.44 -55.91
N GLN A 1159 19.81 39.87 -55.70
CA GLN A 1159 20.84 39.73 -56.73
C GLN A 1159 20.56 38.61 -57.74
N GLU A 1160 19.66 37.66 -57.44
CA GLU A 1160 19.30 36.56 -58.36
C GLU A 1160 18.06 36.85 -59.23
N LYS A 1161 17.22 37.82 -58.84
CA LYS A 1161 16.09 38.30 -59.66
C LYS A 1161 16.47 39.34 -60.72
N ARG A 1162 17.73 39.77 -60.75
CA ARG A 1162 18.34 40.66 -61.75
C ARG A 1162 19.32 39.85 -62.59
#